data_AF-A0A1U7LLU5-F1
#
_entry.id   AF-A0A1U7LLU5-F1
#
_cell.length_a   1.000
_cell.length_b   1.000
_cell.length_c   1.000
_cell.angle_alpha   90.00
_cell.angle_beta   90.00
_cell.angle_gamma   90.00
#
_symmetry.space_group_name_H-M   'P 1'
#
loop_
_entity.id
_entity.type
_entity.pdbx_description
1 polymer ?
#
loop_
_entity_poly.entity_id
_entity_poly.type
_entity_poly.pdbx_seq_one_letter_code
_entity_poly.pdbx_strand_id
1 'polypeptide(L)'
;MSDPDEAVLAALGYRQDSRRTFTFIEIFGLAFSVIGLVPSISAVLTYSLPAGPAGLTIGWLVASIFINVVGLSIAELASSMPLSAGFYFWTYRLSDLHTARALSFIVGWSTSLAQITGLACVNWSASLSFSSLLTFVTEWKPPLLFTYLVFIGLQLLTGVICSVSRRPLARLQYVFITANLLLIGAFCISLPLCSPKLHTAKHVFTHFSHLTGYSKGLSFMISFLAPVWVIGSFDSSVNMAGEAKNASVTVPWSIAISTISASLLGFLLMTVIAFCVPSTFTSLLASPITPFSQMLFDILGRNGALVFLCATCVLQWMVGISILIVASKQMWIFSKDGGLPFSKYLSRLNTKRQTPILASWTIIFLSSLLGLICLCGTRASEALFSLAIAGSFAAYSLPIYARLRNPNLFNRGPFHLGVLSKSCHTISLLFMASTVIILLFPERPHPNWSQMNYSSIVIIFVAVLGLFYWFFPGYGARIWYTGPKPTAEELEEEEQEWKVLGGFLDEDEDDRPQMSVINEKAFHNEGADEIVDLSSLSSSPSPGSLDSTPCRPPSPGLRNEANVPWADTSELIEEDVLRIYESRNVSRAMSKAEVINDTSMDNIEVSEQDPLSGKGTSFVSEGLGEKTEEGLTPKASQAIWGWRSLQESIDNRYWELEKL
;
A
#
# COMPACT_ATOMS: atom_id res chain seq x y z
N MET A 1 -30.00 3.43 6.24
CA MET A 1 -28.77 4.26 6.22
C MET A 1 -27.62 3.34 5.89
N SER A 2 -26.96 3.52 4.74
CA SER A 2 -25.73 2.81 4.41
C SER A 2 -24.66 3.19 5.44
N ASP A 3 -23.76 2.27 5.77
CA ASP A 3 -22.62 2.53 6.65
C ASP A 3 -21.83 3.73 6.06
N PRO A 4 -21.50 4.81 6.81
CA PRO A 4 -20.73 5.95 6.28
C PRO A 4 -19.44 5.52 5.56
N ASP A 5 -18.87 4.42 6.02
CA ASP A 5 -17.72 3.76 5.45
C ASP A 5 -17.98 3.14 4.06
N GLU A 6 -19.17 2.58 3.85
CA GLU A 6 -19.64 2.04 2.57
C GLU A 6 -19.92 3.17 1.57
N ALA A 7 -20.49 4.29 2.03
CA ALA A 7 -20.69 5.48 1.20
C ALA A 7 -19.36 6.06 0.71
N VAL A 8 -18.32 6.08 1.55
CA VAL A 8 -16.96 6.53 1.15
C VAL A 8 -16.36 5.59 0.09
N LEU A 9 -16.54 4.28 0.19
CA LEU A 9 -16.07 3.35 -0.85
C LEU A 9 -16.84 3.53 -2.16
N ALA A 10 -18.16 3.66 -2.09
CA ALA A 10 -19.01 3.90 -3.24
C ALA A 10 -18.61 5.19 -3.97
N ALA A 11 -18.33 6.26 -3.23
CA ALA A 11 -17.82 7.52 -3.80
C ALA A 11 -16.44 7.38 -4.47
N LEU A 12 -15.68 6.34 -4.12
CA LEU A 12 -14.40 6.00 -4.76
C LEU A 12 -14.56 4.96 -5.89
N GLY A 13 -15.79 4.52 -6.18
CA GLY A 13 -16.10 3.51 -7.21
C GLY A 13 -15.90 2.06 -6.78
N TYR A 14 -15.76 1.79 -5.47
CA TYR A 14 -15.49 0.45 -4.95
C TYR A 14 -16.64 -0.12 -4.14
N ARG A 15 -16.85 -1.43 -4.28
CA ARG A 15 -17.70 -2.23 -3.40
C ARG A 15 -16.90 -2.76 -2.22
N GLN A 16 -17.58 -2.91 -1.08
CA GLN A 16 -17.01 -3.59 0.08
C GLN A 16 -16.93 -5.11 -0.14
N ASP A 17 -15.76 -5.59 -0.57
CA ASP A 17 -15.51 -7.03 -0.77
C ASP A 17 -15.25 -7.79 0.54
N SER A 18 -14.65 -7.12 1.53
CA SER A 18 -14.28 -7.72 2.82
C SER A 18 -15.18 -7.22 3.95
N ARG A 19 -15.57 -8.12 4.85
CA ARG A 19 -16.28 -7.72 6.08
C ARG A 19 -15.34 -6.85 6.93
N ARG A 20 -15.75 -5.62 7.23
CA ARG A 20 -15.03 -4.72 8.14
C ARG A 20 -15.12 -5.21 9.59
N THR A 21 -14.29 -6.18 9.93
CA THR A 21 -14.28 -6.80 11.26
C THR A 21 -13.25 -6.20 12.20
N PHE A 22 -12.18 -5.61 11.67
CA PHE A 22 -11.04 -5.20 12.48
C PHE A 22 -11.29 -3.85 13.14
N THR A 23 -11.14 -3.84 14.46
CA THR A 23 -11.14 -2.65 15.30
C THR A 23 -9.82 -1.90 15.18
N PHE A 24 -9.79 -0.66 15.67
CA PHE A 24 -8.56 0.15 15.71
C PHE A 24 -7.39 -0.58 16.37
N ILE A 25 -7.62 -1.25 17.50
CA ILE A 25 -6.59 -1.97 18.25
C ILE A 25 -6.04 -3.14 17.44
N GLU A 26 -6.86 -3.83 16.65
CA GLU A 26 -6.39 -4.96 15.83
C GLU A 26 -5.58 -4.48 14.62
N ILE A 27 -5.96 -3.37 13.98
CA ILE A 27 -5.19 -2.77 12.88
C ILE A 27 -3.85 -2.20 13.39
N PHE A 28 -3.89 -1.44 14.48
CA PHE A 28 -2.69 -0.98 15.19
C PHE A 28 -1.81 -2.16 15.62
N GLY A 29 -2.43 -3.19 16.18
CA GLY A 29 -1.78 -4.37 16.68
C GLY A 29 -1.06 -5.18 15.60
N LEU A 30 -1.68 -5.30 14.43
CA LEU A 30 -1.06 -5.89 13.25
C LEU A 30 0.17 -5.07 12.81
N ALA A 31 0.05 -3.75 12.68
CA ALA A 31 1.16 -2.89 12.31
C ALA A 31 2.32 -2.95 13.30
N PHE A 32 2.01 -2.88 14.59
CA PHE A 32 3.02 -3.00 15.64
C PHE A 32 3.68 -4.39 15.67
N SER A 33 2.91 -5.45 15.35
CA SER A 33 3.45 -6.82 15.26
C SER A 33 4.36 -7.02 14.05
N VAL A 34 4.09 -6.35 12.92
CA VAL A 34 4.98 -6.37 11.75
C VAL A 34 6.29 -5.63 12.04
N ILE A 35 6.24 -4.54 12.83
CA ILE A 35 7.43 -3.81 13.26
C ILE A 35 8.35 -4.69 14.11
N GLY A 36 7.80 -5.46 15.06
CA GLY A 36 8.53 -6.46 15.84
C GLY A 36 9.88 -5.96 16.37
N LEU A 37 9.87 -4.93 17.23
CA LEU A 37 11.06 -4.14 17.62
C LEU A 37 12.33 -4.95 17.89
N VAL A 38 12.31 -5.85 18.89
CA VAL A 38 13.51 -6.63 19.26
C VAL A 38 13.93 -7.60 18.14
N PRO A 39 13.03 -8.41 17.55
CA PRO A 39 13.34 -9.20 16.36
C PRO A 39 13.96 -8.41 15.20
N SER A 40 13.39 -7.26 14.87
CA SER A 40 13.86 -6.42 13.77
C SER A 40 15.22 -5.80 14.10
N ILE A 41 15.42 -5.31 15.33
CA ILE A 41 16.72 -4.82 15.81
C ILE A 41 17.78 -5.93 15.73
N SER A 42 17.44 -7.16 16.11
CA SER A 42 18.34 -8.31 16.00
C SER A 42 18.81 -8.54 14.55
N ALA A 43 17.92 -8.36 13.57
CA ALA A 43 18.26 -8.53 12.15
C ALA A 43 19.24 -7.47 11.63
N VAL A 44 19.13 -6.23 12.11
CA VAL A 44 19.81 -5.07 11.51
C VAL A 44 20.81 -4.36 12.41
N LEU A 45 21.14 -4.93 13.57
CA LEU A 45 22.11 -4.35 14.49
C LEU A 45 23.45 -4.03 13.80
N THR A 46 23.84 -4.83 12.81
CA THR A 46 25.03 -4.65 11.96
C THR A 46 25.10 -3.27 11.29
N TYR A 47 23.97 -2.61 10.98
CA TYR A 47 23.99 -1.28 10.36
C TYR A 47 24.38 -0.17 11.34
N SER A 48 24.07 -0.31 12.62
CA SER A 48 24.28 0.75 13.61
C SER A 48 25.58 0.61 14.40
N LEU A 49 26.08 -0.62 14.63
CA LEU A 49 27.33 -0.85 15.38
C LEU A 49 28.55 -0.10 14.80
N PRO A 50 28.75 0.00 13.47
CA PRO A 50 29.94 0.65 12.91
C PRO A 50 30.07 2.14 13.25
N ALA A 51 28.94 2.82 13.49
CA ALA A 51 28.88 4.23 13.89
C ALA A 51 29.10 4.44 15.41
N GLY A 52 29.11 3.36 16.19
CA GLY A 52 29.31 3.39 17.64
C GLY A 52 28.05 3.75 18.44
N PRO A 53 28.20 3.99 19.76
CA PRO A 53 27.07 4.22 20.67
C PRO A 53 26.18 5.40 20.29
N ALA A 54 26.76 6.51 19.82
CA ALA A 54 25.99 7.67 19.38
C ALA A 54 25.24 7.39 18.06
N GLY A 55 25.78 6.54 17.20
CA GLY A 55 25.08 6.06 16.00
C GLY A 55 23.89 5.15 16.31
N LEU A 56 24.02 4.29 17.33
CA LEU A 56 22.91 3.46 17.85
C LEU A 56 21.78 4.32 18.44
N THR A 57 22.11 5.36 19.22
CA THR A 57 21.11 6.14 19.97
C THR A 57 20.63 7.38 19.21
N ILE A 58 21.51 8.36 18.98
CA ILE A 58 21.19 9.61 18.30
C ILE A 58 20.85 9.35 16.84
N GLY A 59 21.54 8.40 16.20
CA GLY A 59 21.21 7.99 14.82
C GLY A 59 19.80 7.41 14.70
N TRP A 60 19.40 6.59 15.68
CA TRP A 60 18.01 6.11 15.79
C TRP A 60 17.01 7.25 15.94
N LEU A 61 17.27 8.18 16.88
CA LEU A 61 16.36 9.28 17.18
C LEU A 61 16.17 10.20 15.96
N VAL A 62 17.25 10.59 15.29
CA VAL A 62 17.21 11.47 14.12
C VAL A 62 16.48 10.80 12.96
N ALA A 63 16.83 9.55 12.64
CA ALA A 63 16.13 8.82 11.58
C ALA A 63 14.64 8.62 11.90
N SER A 64 14.31 8.33 13.16
CA SER A 64 12.92 8.18 13.60
C SER A 64 12.09 9.44 13.34
N ILE A 65 12.64 10.64 13.55
CA ILE A 65 11.93 11.90 13.24
C ILE A 65 11.51 11.92 11.76
N PHE A 66 12.44 11.61 10.84
CA PHE A 66 12.14 11.58 9.41
C PHE A 66 11.15 10.47 9.04
N ILE A 67 11.28 9.27 9.63
CA ILE A 67 10.34 8.16 9.37
C ILE A 67 8.93 8.51 9.86
N ASN A 68 8.78 9.21 10.98
CA ASN A 68 7.48 9.72 11.43
C ASN A 68 6.88 10.72 10.44
N VAL A 69 7.71 11.59 9.82
CA VAL A 69 7.24 12.50 8.76
C VAL A 69 6.74 11.72 7.53
N VAL A 70 7.43 10.65 7.15
CA VAL A 70 6.97 9.73 6.08
C VAL A 70 5.64 9.06 6.47
N GLY A 71 5.55 8.53 7.70
CA GLY A 71 4.34 7.90 8.22
C GLY A 71 3.14 8.85 8.24
N LEU A 72 3.33 10.10 8.68
CA LEU A 72 2.31 11.14 8.67
C LEU A 72 1.86 11.52 7.25
N SER A 73 2.80 11.56 6.29
CA SER A 73 2.52 11.83 4.88
C SER A 73 1.62 10.74 4.28
N ILE A 74 1.91 9.48 4.58
CA ILE A 74 1.09 8.33 4.16
C ILE A 74 -0.25 8.30 4.90
N ALA A 75 -0.28 8.65 6.19
CA ALA A 75 -1.51 8.75 6.95
C ALA A 75 -2.49 9.79 6.35
N GLU A 76 -2.02 10.95 5.90
CA GLU A 76 -2.87 11.93 5.22
C GLU A 76 -3.52 11.36 3.94
N LEU A 77 -2.76 10.62 3.14
CA LEU A 77 -3.29 9.94 1.95
C LEU A 77 -4.30 8.85 2.33
N ALA A 78 -3.96 8.01 3.31
CA ALA A 78 -4.81 6.92 3.78
C ALA A 78 -6.13 7.42 4.38
N SER A 79 -6.14 8.60 5.00
CA SER A 79 -7.36 9.21 5.53
C SER A 79 -8.30 9.68 4.43
N SER A 80 -7.75 10.25 3.36
CA SER A 80 -8.55 10.75 2.22
C SER A 80 -9.17 9.63 1.39
N MET A 81 -8.43 8.53 1.20
CA MET A 81 -8.78 7.44 0.30
C MET A 81 -8.44 6.10 0.97
N PRO A 82 -9.23 5.65 1.95
CA PRO A 82 -8.94 4.46 2.77
C PRO A 82 -9.23 3.15 2.04
N LEU A 83 -8.50 2.88 0.96
CA LEU A 83 -8.61 1.68 0.14
C LEU A 83 -7.45 0.73 0.39
N SER A 84 -7.72 -0.58 0.38
CA SER A 84 -6.66 -1.60 0.53
C SER A 84 -5.66 -1.58 -0.63
N ALA A 85 -6.06 -1.11 -1.81
CA ALA A 85 -5.20 -0.84 -2.95
C ALA A 85 -4.15 0.25 -2.67
N GLY A 86 -4.47 1.18 -1.77
CA GLY A 86 -3.56 2.17 -1.20
C GLY A 86 -2.66 2.86 -2.22
N PHE A 87 -1.36 2.57 -2.16
CA PHE A 87 -0.31 3.29 -2.88
C PHE A 87 -0.54 3.37 -4.39
N TYR A 88 -0.88 2.26 -5.05
CA TYR A 88 -1.02 2.27 -6.51
C TYR A 88 -2.32 2.96 -6.94
N PHE A 89 -3.38 2.86 -6.12
CA PHE A 89 -4.62 3.60 -6.34
C PHE A 89 -4.41 5.11 -6.17
N TRP A 90 -3.79 5.56 -5.08
CA TRP A 90 -3.50 6.98 -4.86
C TRP A 90 -2.61 7.55 -5.97
N THR A 91 -1.61 6.78 -6.41
CA THR A 91 -0.76 7.16 -7.53
C THR A 91 -1.56 7.31 -8.80
N TYR A 92 -2.44 6.36 -9.13
CA TYR A 92 -3.31 6.46 -10.31
C TYR A 92 -4.22 7.70 -10.25
N ARG A 93 -4.87 7.93 -9.10
CA ARG A 93 -5.85 9.01 -8.92
C ARG A 93 -5.23 10.41 -8.94
N LEU A 94 -4.00 10.55 -8.45
CA LEU A 94 -3.29 11.83 -8.28
C LEU A 94 -2.29 12.13 -9.41
N SER A 95 -2.03 11.19 -10.32
CA SER A 95 -1.12 11.40 -11.45
C SER A 95 -1.84 11.93 -12.68
N ASP A 96 -1.08 12.50 -13.60
CA ASP A 96 -1.59 12.94 -14.90
C ASP A 96 -2.06 11.73 -15.73
N LEU A 97 -3.13 11.89 -16.51
CA LEU A 97 -3.82 10.82 -17.25
C LEU A 97 -2.86 9.97 -18.11
N HIS A 98 -1.86 10.59 -18.74
CA HIS A 98 -0.89 9.91 -19.59
C HIS A 98 0.05 8.99 -18.80
N THR A 99 0.40 9.35 -17.56
CA THR A 99 1.38 8.63 -16.73
C THR A 99 0.75 7.77 -15.65
N ALA A 100 -0.54 7.98 -15.34
CA ALA A 100 -1.23 7.35 -14.21
C ALA A 100 -1.14 5.82 -14.24
N ARG A 101 -1.36 5.20 -15.40
CA ARG A 101 -1.27 3.74 -15.57
C ARG A 101 0.14 3.21 -15.28
N ALA A 102 1.16 3.83 -15.87
CA ALA A 102 2.54 3.39 -15.73
C ALA A 102 3.04 3.57 -14.29
N LEU A 103 2.79 4.73 -13.67
CA LEU A 103 3.21 4.99 -12.30
C LEU A 103 2.49 4.09 -11.29
N SER A 104 1.17 3.91 -11.46
CA SER A 104 0.39 2.98 -10.63
C SER A 104 0.92 1.55 -10.72
N PHE A 105 1.24 1.09 -11.93
CA PHE A 105 1.81 -0.24 -12.13
C PHE A 105 3.17 -0.42 -11.45
N ILE A 106 4.08 0.56 -11.61
CA ILE A 106 5.39 0.55 -10.96
C ILE A 106 5.23 0.49 -9.44
N VAL A 107 4.28 1.23 -8.88
CA VAL A 107 3.99 1.19 -7.44
C VAL A 107 3.48 -0.19 -7.03
N GLY A 108 2.49 -0.75 -7.72
CA GLY A 108 1.95 -2.07 -7.39
C GLY A 108 3.00 -3.19 -7.45
N TRP A 109 3.88 -3.14 -8.46
CA TRP A 109 5.02 -4.05 -8.57
C TRP A 109 6.05 -3.85 -7.45
N SER A 110 6.42 -2.59 -7.16
CA SER A 110 7.40 -2.27 -6.12
C SER A 110 6.90 -2.67 -4.74
N THR A 111 5.61 -2.45 -4.44
CA THR A 111 4.98 -2.91 -3.20
C THR A 111 4.99 -4.44 -3.11
N SER A 112 4.63 -5.14 -4.18
CA SER A 112 4.63 -6.62 -4.20
C SER A 112 6.02 -7.18 -3.96
N LEU A 113 7.02 -6.65 -4.66
CA LEU A 113 8.43 -7.02 -4.50
C LEU A 113 8.92 -6.77 -3.08
N ALA A 114 8.63 -5.60 -2.52
CA ALA A 114 9.04 -5.22 -1.17
C ALA A 114 8.47 -6.18 -0.12
N GLN A 115 7.20 -6.56 -0.25
CA GLN A 115 6.54 -7.49 0.66
C GLN A 115 7.10 -8.92 0.56
N ILE A 116 7.34 -9.42 -0.66
CA ILE A 116 7.94 -10.76 -0.89
C ILE A 116 9.37 -10.81 -0.32
N THR A 117 10.14 -9.75 -0.57
CA THR A 117 11.53 -9.62 -0.09
C THR A 117 11.56 -9.43 1.43
N GLY A 118 10.66 -8.62 1.98
CA GLY A 118 10.52 -8.41 3.43
C GLY A 118 10.23 -9.70 4.18
N LEU A 119 9.34 -10.54 3.65
CA LEU A 119 9.10 -11.88 4.21
C LEU A 119 10.37 -12.75 4.18
N ALA A 120 11.13 -12.72 3.08
CA ALA A 120 12.36 -13.48 2.95
C ALA A 120 13.39 -13.04 4.00
N CYS A 121 13.59 -11.74 4.13
CA CYS A 121 14.52 -11.15 5.10
C CYS A 121 14.21 -11.52 6.55
N VAL A 122 12.94 -11.41 6.96
CA VAL A 122 12.54 -11.70 8.34
C VAL A 122 12.74 -13.18 8.68
N ASN A 123 12.27 -14.09 7.81
CA ASN A 123 12.45 -15.52 8.03
C ASN A 123 13.92 -15.95 7.90
N TRP A 124 14.70 -15.28 7.05
CA TRP A 124 16.15 -15.49 6.98
C TRP A 124 16.83 -15.11 8.29
N SER A 125 16.52 -13.95 8.87
CA SER A 125 17.04 -13.55 10.18
C SER A 125 16.60 -14.48 11.31
N ALA A 126 15.37 -15.01 11.26
CA ALA A 126 14.94 -16.04 12.20
C ALA A 126 15.81 -17.31 12.08
N SER A 127 16.11 -17.74 10.85
CA SER A 127 16.97 -18.90 10.60
C SER A 127 18.42 -18.69 11.05
N LEU A 128 18.96 -17.46 10.93
CA LEU A 128 20.27 -17.08 11.47
C LEU A 128 20.28 -17.08 13.00
N SER A 129 19.21 -16.60 13.63
CA SER A 129 19.04 -16.63 15.08
C SER A 129 18.96 -18.07 15.59
N PHE A 130 18.21 -18.94 14.90
CA PHE A 130 18.15 -20.36 15.18
C PHE A 130 19.52 -21.06 15.02
N SER A 131 20.26 -20.73 13.96
CA SER A 131 21.61 -21.26 13.74
C SER A 131 22.60 -20.84 14.82
N SER A 132 22.46 -19.60 15.32
CA SER A 132 23.26 -19.09 16.45
C SER A 132 22.89 -19.82 17.75
N LEU A 133 21.61 -20.13 17.96
CA LEU A 133 21.13 -20.93 19.09
C LEU A 133 21.72 -22.34 19.07
N LEU A 134 21.70 -23.02 17.91
CA LEU A 134 22.32 -24.33 17.75
C LEU A 134 23.83 -24.29 18.04
N THR A 135 24.51 -23.24 17.59
CA THR A 135 25.94 -23.05 17.88
C THR A 135 26.18 -22.93 19.39
N PHE A 136 25.33 -22.22 20.13
CA PHE A 136 25.43 -22.11 21.58
C PHE A 136 25.12 -23.41 22.33
N VAL A 137 24.24 -24.27 21.82
CA VAL A 137 23.88 -25.53 22.48
C VAL A 137 24.87 -26.64 22.16
N THR A 138 25.28 -26.76 20.91
CA THR A 138 26.00 -27.93 20.38
C THR A 138 27.46 -27.66 20.05
N GLU A 139 27.90 -26.39 20.09
CA GLU A 139 29.23 -25.93 19.63
C GLU A 139 29.50 -26.21 18.14
N TRP A 140 28.55 -26.78 17.42
CA TRP A 140 28.60 -26.99 15.99
C TRP A 140 28.11 -25.75 15.26
N LYS A 141 28.93 -25.24 14.33
CA LYS A 141 28.56 -24.12 13.46
C LYS A 141 27.78 -24.66 12.25
N PRO A 142 26.48 -24.36 12.13
CA PRO A 142 25.71 -24.86 11.00
C PRO A 142 26.21 -24.28 9.67
N PRO A 143 26.35 -25.08 8.61
CA PRO A 143 26.67 -24.58 7.29
C PRO A 143 25.51 -23.74 6.74
N LEU A 144 25.81 -22.82 5.82
CA LEU A 144 24.82 -21.90 5.25
C LEU A 144 23.64 -22.63 4.57
N LEU A 145 23.90 -23.79 3.96
CA LEU A 145 22.86 -24.64 3.39
C LEU A 145 21.88 -25.14 4.47
N PHE A 146 22.36 -25.49 5.67
CA PHE A 146 21.49 -25.88 6.77
C PHE A 146 20.62 -24.70 7.22
N THR A 147 21.20 -23.52 7.38
CA THR A 147 20.46 -22.29 7.69
C THR A 147 19.38 -22.01 6.64
N TYR A 148 19.68 -22.21 5.36
CA TYR A 148 18.70 -22.09 4.28
C TYR A 148 17.58 -23.13 4.35
N LEU A 149 17.87 -24.38 4.71
CA LEU A 149 16.83 -25.40 4.92
C LEU A 149 15.93 -25.04 6.10
N VAL A 150 16.47 -24.48 7.18
CA VAL A 150 15.68 -23.95 8.30
C VAL A 150 14.80 -22.79 7.82
N PHE A 151 15.33 -21.87 7.03
CA PHE A 151 14.58 -20.79 6.40
C PHE A 151 13.39 -21.31 5.58
N ILE A 152 13.60 -22.31 4.72
CA ILE A 152 12.52 -22.96 3.96
C ILE A 152 11.49 -23.62 4.89
N GLY A 153 11.95 -24.33 5.92
CA GLY A 153 11.07 -24.93 6.92
C GLY A 153 10.17 -23.91 7.62
N LEU A 154 10.74 -22.78 8.04
CA LEU A 154 9.99 -21.66 8.62
C LEU A 154 9.00 -21.07 7.63
N GLN A 155 9.40 -20.91 6.36
CA GLN A 155 8.56 -20.38 5.29
C GLN A 155 7.32 -21.26 5.04
N LEU A 156 7.52 -22.58 4.96
CA LEU A 156 6.44 -23.55 4.78
C LEU A 156 5.50 -23.54 5.99
N LEU A 157 6.05 -23.48 7.20
CA LEU A 157 5.26 -23.39 8.42
C LEU A 157 4.41 -22.11 8.48
N THR A 158 4.98 -20.97 8.07
CA THR A 158 4.24 -19.71 7.92
C THR A 158 3.08 -19.87 6.93
N GLY A 159 3.30 -20.56 5.81
CA GLY A 159 2.24 -20.84 4.82
C GLY A 159 1.10 -21.71 5.32
N VAL A 160 1.43 -22.77 6.06
CA VAL A 160 0.43 -23.64 6.68
C VAL A 160 -0.44 -22.84 7.66
N ILE A 161 0.16 -22.00 8.49
CA ILE A 161 -0.58 -21.18 9.48
C ILE A 161 -1.43 -20.12 8.79
N CYS A 162 -0.89 -19.41 7.80
CA CYS A 162 -1.66 -18.42 7.05
C CYS A 162 -2.74 -19.03 6.16
N SER A 163 -2.70 -20.35 5.91
CA SER A 163 -3.77 -21.07 5.21
C SER A 163 -4.98 -21.41 6.10
N VAL A 164 -4.89 -21.18 7.42
CA VAL A 164 -6.00 -21.33 8.37
C VAL A 164 -7.06 -20.23 8.15
N SER A 165 -8.29 -20.45 8.64
CA SER A 165 -9.37 -19.46 8.55
C SER A 165 -8.99 -18.10 9.17
N ARG A 166 -9.55 -17.03 8.63
CA ARG A 166 -9.21 -15.62 8.95
C ARG A 166 -9.40 -15.23 10.43
N ARG A 167 -10.39 -15.80 11.12
CA ARG A 167 -10.76 -15.42 12.51
C ARG A 167 -9.66 -15.75 13.55
N PRO A 168 -9.14 -16.98 13.64
CA PRO A 168 -8.00 -17.30 14.51
C PRO A 168 -6.79 -16.39 14.30
N LEU A 169 -6.52 -16.03 13.05
CA LEU A 169 -5.34 -15.28 12.67
C LEU A 169 -5.41 -13.82 13.15
N ALA A 170 -6.60 -13.22 13.17
CA ALA A 170 -6.84 -11.93 13.79
C ALA A 170 -6.60 -11.97 15.31
N ARG A 171 -7.08 -13.03 16.00
CA ARG A 171 -6.90 -13.19 17.46
C ARG A 171 -5.44 -13.42 17.85
N LEU A 172 -4.66 -14.05 16.97
CA LEU A 172 -3.24 -14.30 17.17
C LEU A 172 -2.43 -13.00 17.30
N GLN A 173 -2.89 -11.90 16.70
CA GLN A 173 -2.22 -10.59 16.80
C GLN A 173 -2.15 -10.08 18.25
N TYR A 174 -3.16 -10.33 19.09
CA TYR A 174 -3.10 -9.95 20.51
C TYR A 174 -1.96 -10.64 21.25
N VAL A 175 -1.73 -11.92 20.93
CA VAL A 175 -0.61 -12.70 21.49
C VAL A 175 0.71 -12.13 21.00
N PHE A 176 0.81 -11.77 19.72
CA PHE A 176 2.04 -11.22 19.13
C PHE A 176 2.42 -9.88 19.75
N ILE A 177 1.47 -8.96 19.93
CA ILE A 177 1.70 -7.66 20.57
C ILE A 177 2.18 -7.88 22.01
N THR A 178 1.46 -8.71 22.76
CA THR A 178 1.77 -8.96 24.17
C THR A 178 3.16 -9.57 24.33
N ALA A 179 3.50 -10.58 23.50
CA ALA A 179 4.79 -11.22 23.53
C ALA A 179 5.93 -10.27 23.12
N ASN A 180 5.72 -9.40 22.12
CA ASN A 180 6.70 -8.37 21.76
C ASN A 180 6.91 -7.36 22.90
N LEU A 181 5.84 -6.86 23.53
CA LEU A 181 5.95 -5.93 24.66
C LEU A 181 6.64 -6.57 25.87
N LEU A 182 6.34 -7.84 26.17
CA LEU A 182 7.02 -8.59 27.23
C LEU A 182 8.51 -8.77 26.91
N LEU A 183 8.86 -9.08 25.66
CA LEU A 183 10.27 -9.21 25.25
C LEU A 183 11.00 -7.86 25.40
N ILE A 184 10.39 -6.75 24.99
CA ILE A 184 10.95 -5.41 25.16
C ILE A 184 11.22 -5.13 26.64
N GLY A 185 10.22 -5.35 27.51
CA GLY A 185 10.37 -5.16 28.95
C GLY A 185 11.48 -6.05 29.55
N ALA A 186 11.52 -7.31 29.16
CA ALA A 186 12.55 -8.26 29.60
C ALA A 186 13.96 -7.81 29.15
N PHE A 187 14.12 -7.30 27.93
CA PHE A 187 15.39 -6.74 27.44
C PHE A 187 15.82 -5.50 28.23
N CYS A 188 14.90 -4.56 28.44
CA CYS A 188 15.17 -3.32 29.18
C CYS A 188 15.60 -3.56 30.64
N ILE A 189 15.14 -4.65 31.26
CA ILE A 189 15.48 -5.00 32.64
C ILE A 189 16.73 -5.89 32.70
N SER A 190 16.80 -6.95 31.89
CA SER A 190 17.86 -7.96 31.99
C SER A 190 19.23 -7.47 31.54
N LEU A 191 19.30 -6.73 30.43
CA LEU A 191 20.60 -6.29 29.88
C LEU A 191 21.35 -5.40 30.88
N PRO A 192 20.76 -4.36 31.50
CA PRO A 192 21.47 -3.55 32.49
C PRO A 192 21.83 -4.30 33.76
N LEU A 193 20.98 -5.23 34.22
CA LEU A 193 21.22 -5.99 35.45
C LEU A 193 22.34 -7.02 35.31
N CYS A 194 22.45 -7.63 34.14
CA CYS A 194 23.47 -8.65 33.87
C CYS A 194 24.74 -8.07 33.27
N SER A 195 24.72 -6.83 32.76
CA SER A 195 25.89 -6.22 32.16
C SER A 195 27.02 -6.09 33.17
N PRO A 196 28.23 -6.58 32.86
CA PRO A 196 29.36 -6.51 33.78
C PRO A 196 29.81 -5.06 34.02
N LYS A 197 29.63 -4.18 33.02
CA LYS A 197 29.94 -2.75 33.10
C LYS A 197 28.98 -1.96 32.23
N LEU A 198 28.38 -0.93 32.82
CA LEU A 198 27.60 0.05 32.08
C LEU A 198 28.48 1.21 31.62
N HIS A 199 28.31 1.63 30.37
CA HIS A 199 28.98 2.83 29.87
C HIS A 199 28.42 4.09 30.50
N THR A 200 29.22 5.16 30.54
CA THR A 200 28.74 6.47 31.00
C THR A 200 27.80 7.09 29.97
N ALA A 201 26.79 7.86 30.40
CA ALA A 201 25.87 8.57 29.50
C ALA A 201 26.60 9.43 28.45
N LYS A 202 27.72 10.06 28.84
CA LYS A 202 28.58 10.79 27.90
C LYS A 202 29.08 9.89 26.76
N HIS A 203 29.53 8.67 27.06
CA HIS A 203 29.97 7.73 26.04
C HIS A 203 28.80 7.34 25.12
N VAL A 204 27.65 7.00 25.69
CA VAL A 204 26.48 6.54 24.93
C VAL A 204 25.96 7.59 23.95
N PHE A 205 25.87 8.85 24.35
CA PHE A 205 25.26 9.90 23.52
C PHE A 205 26.24 10.73 22.69
N THR A 206 27.55 10.67 22.97
CA THR A 206 28.54 11.53 22.28
C THR A 206 29.65 10.78 21.57
N HIS A 207 29.89 9.51 21.91
CA HIS A 207 30.99 8.76 21.32
C HIS A 207 30.61 8.17 19.95
N PHE A 208 31.33 8.59 18.92
CA PHE A 208 31.25 8.03 17.57
C PHE A 208 32.43 7.12 17.29
N SER A 209 32.15 5.95 16.74
CA SER A 209 33.16 5.01 16.25
C SER A 209 33.34 5.16 14.75
N HIS A 210 34.54 4.91 14.25
CA HIS A 210 34.89 5.04 12.84
C HIS A 210 35.35 3.69 12.29
N LEU A 211 34.41 2.74 12.17
CA LEU A 211 34.72 1.34 11.82
C LEU A 211 34.51 1.03 10.33
N THR A 212 33.79 1.88 9.61
CA THR A 212 33.48 1.70 8.18
C THR A 212 34.58 2.24 7.25
N GLY A 213 35.45 3.14 7.74
CA GLY A 213 36.42 3.86 6.90
C GLY A 213 35.84 5.09 6.18
N TYR A 214 34.52 5.31 6.23
CA TYR A 214 33.89 6.54 5.73
C TYR A 214 33.95 7.68 6.75
N SER A 215 33.80 8.92 6.25
CA SER A 215 33.65 10.09 7.10
C SER A 215 32.61 9.87 8.21
N LYS A 216 32.82 10.53 9.36
CA LYS A 216 31.92 10.40 10.53
C LYS A 216 30.46 10.70 10.16
N GLY A 217 30.24 11.69 9.29
CA GLY A 217 28.90 12.06 8.82
C GLY A 217 28.22 10.96 8.01
N LEU A 218 28.95 10.34 7.06
CA LEU A 218 28.37 9.25 6.26
C LEU A 218 28.14 7.99 7.10
N SER A 219 29.06 7.65 8.01
CA SER A 219 28.86 6.55 8.95
C SER A 219 27.63 6.74 9.84
N PHE A 220 27.39 7.97 10.29
CA PHE A 220 26.18 8.33 11.02
C PHE A 220 24.91 8.19 10.17
N MET A 221 24.95 8.58 8.89
CA MET A 221 23.83 8.39 7.98
C MET A 221 23.56 6.91 7.66
N ILE A 222 24.60 6.07 7.57
CA ILE A 222 24.45 4.61 7.40
C ILE A 222 23.73 3.99 8.59
N SER A 223 23.92 4.51 9.82
CA SER A 223 23.21 3.99 10.98
C SER A 223 21.69 4.23 10.93
N PHE A 224 21.20 5.09 10.03
CA PHE A 224 19.77 5.32 9.80
C PHE A 224 19.09 4.11 9.12
N LEU A 225 19.84 3.20 8.51
CA LEU A 225 19.27 2.03 7.85
C LEU A 225 18.59 1.08 8.85
N ALA A 226 19.08 1.00 10.09
CA ALA A 226 18.46 0.18 11.12
C ALA A 226 17.03 0.66 11.49
N PRO A 227 16.80 1.92 11.90
CA PRO A 227 15.44 2.40 12.18
C PRO A 227 14.56 2.41 10.93
N VAL A 228 15.11 2.67 9.73
CA VAL A 228 14.35 2.57 8.47
C VAL A 228 13.80 1.16 8.27
N TRP A 229 14.59 0.13 8.52
CA TRP A 229 14.11 -1.26 8.48
C TRP A 229 13.07 -1.54 9.57
N VAL A 230 13.41 -1.23 10.82
CA VAL A 230 12.59 -1.62 11.98
C VAL A 230 11.22 -0.94 11.95
N ILE A 231 11.18 0.36 11.65
CA ILE A 231 9.97 1.17 11.73
C ILE A 231 9.22 1.20 10.38
N GLY A 232 9.92 1.09 9.25
CA GLY A 232 9.41 1.39 7.91
C GLY A 232 8.25 0.52 7.36
N SER A 233 7.79 -0.46 8.12
CA SER A 233 6.72 -1.41 7.72
C SER A 233 5.33 -1.03 8.26
N PHE A 234 5.04 0.27 8.37
CA PHE A 234 3.73 0.79 8.82
C PHE A 234 2.65 0.74 7.71
N ASP A 235 3.00 0.33 6.48
CA ASP A 235 2.08 0.18 5.36
C ASP A 235 1.09 -0.99 5.51
N SER A 236 1.34 -1.90 6.45
CA SER A 236 0.41 -2.98 6.78
C SER A 236 -1.00 -2.48 7.09
N SER A 237 -1.14 -1.30 7.72
CA SER A 237 -2.44 -0.70 8.01
C SER A 237 -3.18 -0.27 6.74
N VAL A 238 -2.45 0.20 5.72
CA VAL A 238 -3.01 0.60 4.42
C VAL A 238 -3.56 -0.61 3.70
N ASN A 239 -2.76 -1.67 3.59
CA ASN A 239 -3.16 -2.92 2.93
C ASN A 239 -4.36 -3.58 3.62
N MET A 240 -4.61 -3.28 4.91
CA MET A 240 -5.77 -3.75 5.66
C MET A 240 -6.96 -2.78 5.69
N ALA A 241 -6.90 -1.64 5.00
CA ALA A 241 -7.91 -0.59 5.11
C ALA A 241 -9.35 -1.09 4.84
N GLY A 242 -9.56 -1.95 3.84
CA GLY A 242 -10.88 -2.51 3.51
C GLY A 242 -11.45 -3.47 4.57
N GLU A 243 -10.67 -3.86 5.58
CA GLU A 243 -11.09 -4.69 6.70
C GLU A 243 -11.25 -3.90 8.01
N ALA A 244 -10.81 -2.65 8.02
CA ALA A 244 -10.87 -1.77 9.17
C ALA A 244 -12.25 -1.14 9.30
N LYS A 245 -12.77 -1.06 10.53
CA LYS A 245 -13.93 -0.23 10.86
C LYS A 245 -13.52 1.24 10.93
N ASN A 246 -14.36 2.13 10.41
CA ASN A 246 -14.08 3.57 10.29
C ASN A 246 -12.72 3.83 9.64
N ALA A 247 -12.51 3.27 8.44
CA ALA A 247 -11.17 3.13 7.84
C ALA A 247 -10.46 4.49 7.62
N SER A 248 -11.21 5.55 7.28
CA SER A 248 -10.71 6.91 7.08
C SER A 248 -10.11 7.56 8.33
N VAL A 249 -10.39 7.00 9.52
CA VAL A 249 -9.85 7.46 10.82
C VAL A 249 -8.93 6.39 11.43
N THR A 250 -9.34 5.12 11.38
CA THR A 250 -8.61 4.02 12.01
C THR A 250 -7.24 3.80 11.36
N VAL A 251 -7.16 3.78 10.03
CA VAL A 251 -5.93 3.54 9.29
C VAL A 251 -4.88 4.65 9.53
N PRO A 252 -5.19 5.94 9.34
CA PRO A 252 -4.18 7.00 9.55
C PRO A 252 -3.67 7.08 10.98
N TRP A 253 -4.56 6.95 11.98
CA TRP A 253 -4.15 6.95 13.38
C TRP A 253 -3.33 5.70 13.73
N SER A 254 -3.65 4.54 13.14
CA SER A 254 -2.85 3.33 13.32
C SER A 254 -1.42 3.53 12.80
N ILE A 255 -1.25 4.14 11.62
CA ILE A 255 0.07 4.46 11.05
C ILE A 255 0.83 5.41 11.96
N ALA A 256 0.20 6.52 12.37
CA ALA A 256 0.86 7.53 13.21
C ALA A 256 1.29 6.96 14.56
N ILE A 257 0.37 6.29 15.28
CA ILE A 257 0.64 5.78 16.63
C ILE A 257 1.62 4.61 16.60
N SER A 258 1.54 3.70 15.63
CA SER A 258 2.52 2.60 15.49
C SER A 258 3.93 3.12 15.20
N THR A 259 4.07 4.09 14.30
CA THR A 259 5.37 4.68 13.95
C THR A 259 5.98 5.45 15.14
N ILE A 260 5.17 6.26 15.84
CA ILE A 260 5.64 7.05 17.00
C ILE A 260 6.00 6.12 18.16
N SER A 261 5.15 5.15 18.49
CA SER A 261 5.42 4.21 19.58
C SER A 261 6.66 3.34 19.30
N ALA A 262 6.83 2.86 18.07
CA ALA A 262 8.03 2.13 17.65
C ALA A 262 9.29 2.99 17.71
N SER A 263 9.20 4.27 17.32
CA SER A 263 10.31 5.22 17.43
C SER A 263 10.78 5.40 18.87
N LEU A 264 9.84 5.61 19.80
CA LEU A 264 10.14 5.83 21.22
C LEU A 264 10.65 4.57 21.91
N LEU A 265 9.97 3.44 21.73
CA LEU A 265 10.37 2.15 22.32
C LEU A 265 11.69 1.65 21.75
N GLY A 266 11.92 1.86 20.45
CA GLY A 266 13.19 1.51 19.82
C GLY A 266 14.34 2.40 20.27
N PHE A 267 14.09 3.68 20.52
CA PHE A 267 15.10 4.58 21.11
C PHE A 267 15.49 4.12 22.51
N LEU A 268 14.50 3.73 23.33
CA LEU A 268 14.74 3.15 24.65
C LEU A 268 15.61 1.88 24.55
N LEU A 269 15.25 0.94 23.67
CA LEU A 269 16.00 -0.30 23.47
C LEU A 269 17.43 -0.06 22.98
N MET A 270 17.60 0.81 21.98
CA MET A 270 18.92 1.17 21.47
C MET A 270 19.78 1.85 22.53
N THR A 271 19.17 2.66 23.39
CA THR A 271 19.85 3.28 24.53
C THR A 271 20.31 2.23 25.53
N VAL A 272 19.44 1.30 25.92
CA VAL A 272 19.81 0.17 26.80
C VAL A 272 20.94 -0.66 26.19
N ILE A 273 20.85 -1.00 24.90
CA ILE A 273 21.90 -1.73 24.18
C ILE A 273 23.22 -0.93 24.22
N ALA A 274 23.19 0.36 23.91
CA ALA A 274 24.39 1.21 23.90
C ALA A 274 25.04 1.34 25.29
N PHE A 275 24.26 1.28 26.38
CA PHE A 275 24.80 1.23 27.74
C PHE A 275 25.48 -0.11 28.08
N CYS A 276 25.01 -1.22 27.50
CA CYS A 276 25.45 -2.57 27.87
C CYS A 276 26.43 -3.22 26.89
N VAL A 277 26.50 -2.74 25.64
CA VAL A 277 27.33 -3.33 24.59
C VAL A 277 28.82 -3.29 24.95
N PRO A 278 29.60 -4.34 24.68
CA PRO A 278 31.05 -4.32 24.86
C PRO A 278 31.71 -3.16 24.11
N SER A 279 32.76 -2.56 24.68
CA SER A 279 33.47 -1.41 24.07
C SER A 279 34.13 -1.73 22.73
N THR A 280 34.38 -3.00 22.44
CA THR A 280 35.04 -3.44 21.19
C THR A 280 34.00 -3.93 20.18
N PHE A 281 33.41 -3.00 19.43
CA PHE A 281 32.44 -3.33 18.37
C PHE A 281 33.03 -4.24 17.26
N THR A 282 34.34 -4.18 17.04
CA THR A 282 35.03 -5.00 16.02
C THR A 282 34.91 -6.49 16.30
N SER A 283 34.91 -6.92 17.57
CA SER A 283 34.76 -8.35 17.90
C SER A 283 33.35 -8.85 17.63
N LEU A 284 32.33 -8.01 17.82
CA LEU A 284 30.94 -8.33 17.49
C LEU A 284 30.74 -8.48 15.98
N LEU A 285 31.32 -7.56 15.19
CA LEU A 285 31.21 -7.59 13.72
C LEU A 285 32.03 -8.73 13.08
N ALA A 286 33.12 -9.15 13.72
CA ALA A 286 33.95 -10.27 13.26
C ALA A 286 33.43 -11.64 13.74
N SER A 287 32.39 -11.68 14.57
CA SER A 287 31.87 -12.92 15.14
C SER A 287 31.34 -13.86 14.04
N PRO A 288 31.57 -15.18 14.15
CA PRO A 288 31.03 -16.15 13.21
C PRO A 288 29.51 -16.34 13.30
N ILE A 289 28.87 -15.82 14.35
CA ILE A 289 27.42 -15.76 14.56
C ILE A 289 26.93 -14.31 14.43
N THR A 290 25.62 -14.07 14.46
CA THR A 290 25.11 -12.72 14.30
C THR A 290 25.58 -11.79 15.41
N PRO A 291 25.89 -10.50 15.14
CA PRO A 291 26.38 -9.56 16.16
C PRO A 291 25.44 -9.43 17.36
N PHE A 292 24.13 -9.52 17.13
CA PHE A 292 23.13 -9.53 18.19
C PHE A 292 23.26 -10.76 19.10
N SER A 293 23.42 -11.96 18.53
CA SER A 293 23.58 -13.19 19.30
C SER A 293 24.87 -13.17 20.12
N GLN A 294 25.97 -12.69 19.54
CA GLN A 294 27.24 -12.53 20.25
C GLN A 294 27.11 -11.54 21.41
N MET A 295 26.47 -10.40 21.18
CA MET A 295 26.22 -9.40 22.23
C MET A 295 25.43 -9.98 23.40
N LEU A 296 24.37 -10.77 23.13
CA LEU A 296 23.62 -11.44 24.18
C LEU A 296 24.49 -12.42 24.97
N PHE A 297 25.34 -13.18 24.29
CA PHE A 297 26.26 -14.12 24.94
C PHE A 297 27.26 -13.41 25.85
N ASP A 298 27.83 -12.30 25.38
CA ASP A 298 28.83 -11.53 26.13
C ASP A 298 28.24 -10.86 27.38
N ILE A 299 26.97 -10.45 27.34
CA ILE A 299 26.30 -9.73 28.43
C ILE A 299 25.60 -10.68 29.41
N LEU A 300 24.84 -11.66 28.91
CA LEU A 300 23.94 -12.50 29.72
C LEU A 300 24.52 -13.89 30.01
N GLY A 301 25.66 -14.23 29.40
CA GLY A 301 26.20 -15.58 29.38
C GLY A 301 25.34 -16.55 28.56
N ARG A 302 25.78 -17.82 28.50
CA ARG A 302 25.16 -18.86 27.66
C ARG A 302 23.66 -19.04 27.91
N ASN A 303 23.24 -19.23 29.16
CA ASN A 303 21.86 -19.56 29.49
C ASN A 303 20.91 -18.39 29.23
N GLY A 304 21.30 -17.16 29.62
CA GLY A 304 20.50 -15.97 29.35
C GLY A 304 20.40 -15.70 27.85
N ALA A 305 21.51 -15.79 27.12
CA ALA A 305 21.52 -15.64 25.67
C ALA A 305 20.61 -16.65 24.97
N LEU A 306 20.60 -17.92 25.40
CA LEU A 306 19.70 -18.95 24.84
C LEU A 306 18.22 -18.59 25.01
N VAL A 307 17.80 -18.15 26.20
CA VAL A 307 16.40 -17.78 26.47
C VAL A 307 15.97 -16.61 25.58
N PHE A 308 16.76 -15.53 25.55
CA PHE A 308 16.43 -14.34 24.77
C PHE A 308 16.51 -14.58 23.27
N LEU A 309 17.47 -15.37 22.80
CA LEU A 309 17.60 -15.70 21.38
C LEU A 309 16.48 -16.63 20.91
N CYS A 310 16.04 -17.58 21.74
CA CYS A 310 14.88 -18.42 21.46
C CYS A 310 13.60 -17.57 21.34
N ALA A 311 13.36 -16.68 22.31
CA ALA A 311 12.21 -15.77 22.28
C ALA A 311 12.25 -14.85 21.04
N THR A 312 13.43 -14.31 20.72
CA THR A 312 13.65 -13.46 19.54
C THR A 312 13.39 -14.23 18.25
N CYS A 313 13.88 -15.48 18.13
CA CYS A 313 13.67 -16.33 16.97
C CYS A 313 12.17 -16.63 16.74
N VAL A 314 11.44 -17.01 17.80
CA VAL A 314 10.00 -17.28 17.71
C VAL A 314 9.24 -16.02 17.31
N LEU A 315 9.54 -14.88 17.93
CA LEU A 315 8.89 -13.62 17.61
C LEU A 315 9.23 -13.11 16.21
N GLN A 316 10.44 -13.35 15.73
CA GLN A 316 10.82 -13.02 14.35
C GLN A 316 10.02 -13.83 13.34
N TRP A 317 9.83 -15.12 13.60
CA TRP A 317 8.98 -15.93 12.75
C TRP A 317 7.49 -15.50 12.82
N MET A 318 7.00 -15.06 13.99
CA MET A 318 5.68 -14.45 14.12
C MET A 318 5.53 -13.15 13.32
N VAL A 319 6.56 -12.31 13.25
CA VAL A 319 6.59 -11.14 12.34
C VAL A 319 6.39 -11.60 10.89
N GLY A 320 7.07 -12.67 10.47
CA GLY A 320 6.91 -13.26 9.14
C GLY A 320 5.47 -13.72 8.84
N ILE A 321 4.77 -14.28 9.84
CA ILE A 321 3.34 -14.61 9.72
C ILE A 321 2.53 -13.35 9.42
N SER A 322 2.74 -12.27 10.16
CA SER A 322 2.02 -11.00 9.96
C SER A 322 2.31 -10.37 8.59
N ILE A 323 3.55 -10.41 8.12
CA ILE A 323 3.92 -9.96 6.76
C ILE A 323 3.17 -10.79 5.72
N LEU A 324 3.15 -12.12 5.82
CA LEU A 324 2.48 -12.96 4.82
C LEU A 324 0.97 -12.71 4.73
N ILE A 325 0.30 -12.41 5.86
CA ILE A 325 -1.12 -12.02 5.87
C ILE A 325 -1.33 -10.77 5.02
N VAL A 326 -0.52 -9.75 5.26
CA VAL A 326 -0.60 -8.46 4.59
C VAL A 326 -0.26 -8.62 3.10
N ALA A 327 0.87 -9.27 2.81
CA ALA A 327 1.39 -9.47 1.47
C ALA A 327 0.42 -10.28 0.59
N SER A 328 -0.16 -11.35 1.12
CA SER A 328 -1.11 -12.20 0.36
C SER A 328 -2.38 -11.47 0.00
N LYS A 329 -2.90 -10.62 0.90
CA LYS A 329 -4.04 -9.74 0.58
C LYS A 329 -3.65 -8.69 -0.46
N GLN A 330 -2.50 -8.03 -0.31
CA GLN A 330 -2.08 -7.02 -1.27
C GLN A 330 -1.89 -7.61 -2.67
N MET A 331 -1.27 -8.79 -2.77
CA MET A 331 -1.12 -9.53 -4.03
C MET A 331 -2.47 -9.93 -4.62
N TRP A 332 -3.43 -10.36 -3.79
CA TRP A 332 -4.78 -10.69 -4.24
C TRP A 332 -5.51 -9.48 -4.84
N ILE A 333 -5.47 -8.32 -4.18
CA ILE A 333 -6.13 -7.08 -4.67
C ILE A 333 -5.47 -6.61 -5.97
N PHE A 334 -4.14 -6.54 -6.00
CA PHE A 334 -3.44 -6.10 -7.22
C PHE A 334 -3.67 -7.08 -8.39
N SER A 335 -3.86 -8.37 -8.10
CA SER A 335 -4.26 -9.36 -9.11
C SER A 335 -5.69 -9.17 -9.59
N LYS A 336 -6.64 -8.74 -8.75
CA LYS A 336 -8.00 -8.39 -9.19
C LYS A 336 -7.99 -7.25 -10.20
N ASP A 337 -7.15 -6.25 -9.96
CA ASP A 337 -6.93 -5.14 -10.90
C ASP A 337 -6.11 -5.54 -12.15
N GLY A 338 -5.81 -6.83 -12.31
CA GLY A 338 -5.07 -7.38 -13.44
C GLY A 338 -3.57 -7.16 -13.37
N GLY A 339 -3.02 -6.51 -12.34
CA GLY A 339 -1.64 -6.01 -12.28
C GLY A 339 -0.51 -7.06 -12.27
N LEU A 340 -0.81 -8.34 -12.10
CA LEU A 340 0.17 -9.43 -12.01
C LEU A 340 -0.01 -10.50 -13.09
N PRO A 341 1.08 -11.19 -13.48
CA PRO A 341 0.96 -12.38 -14.32
C PRO A 341 0.13 -13.44 -13.57
N PHE A 342 -0.67 -14.20 -14.31
CA PHE A 342 -1.59 -15.18 -13.74
C PHE A 342 -2.64 -14.56 -12.79
N SER A 343 -2.98 -13.28 -12.97
CA SER A 343 -3.99 -12.53 -12.21
C SER A 343 -5.29 -13.31 -12.02
N LYS A 344 -5.80 -14.00 -13.05
CA LYS A 344 -7.01 -14.85 -13.00
C LYS A 344 -6.98 -15.95 -11.94
N TYR A 345 -5.79 -16.44 -11.58
CA TYR A 345 -5.61 -17.46 -10.55
C TYR A 345 -5.36 -16.80 -9.19
N LEU A 346 -4.48 -15.79 -9.17
CA LEU A 346 -4.08 -15.09 -7.94
C LEU A 346 -5.21 -14.25 -7.32
N SER A 347 -6.20 -13.85 -8.12
CA SER A 347 -7.41 -13.15 -7.66
C SER A 347 -8.46 -14.07 -7.02
N ARG A 348 -8.26 -15.40 -7.01
CA ARG A 348 -9.22 -16.34 -6.43
C ARG A 348 -9.16 -16.31 -4.90
N LEU A 349 -10.32 -16.10 -4.28
CA LEU A 349 -10.48 -16.16 -2.83
C LEU A 349 -11.15 -17.48 -2.42
N ASN A 350 -10.66 -18.13 -1.36
CA ASN A 350 -11.32 -19.32 -0.84
C ASN A 350 -12.59 -18.94 -0.08
N THR A 351 -13.76 -19.33 -0.58
CA THR A 351 -15.08 -18.97 -0.03
C THR A 351 -15.28 -19.42 1.42
N LYS A 352 -14.74 -20.59 1.82
CA LYS A 352 -14.91 -21.13 3.19
C LYS A 352 -14.00 -20.46 4.21
N ARG A 353 -12.75 -20.15 3.82
CA ARG A 353 -11.73 -19.62 4.74
C ARG A 353 -11.56 -18.09 4.66
N GLN A 354 -12.07 -17.48 3.59
CA GLN A 354 -11.94 -16.06 3.28
C GLN A 354 -10.46 -15.62 3.26
N THR A 355 -9.56 -16.51 2.82
CA THR A 355 -8.11 -16.26 2.72
C THR A 355 -7.62 -16.51 1.30
N PRO A 356 -6.72 -15.67 0.75
CA PRO A 356 -6.18 -15.83 -0.60
C PRO A 356 -5.02 -16.84 -0.60
N ILE A 357 -5.36 -18.12 -0.43
CA ILE A 357 -4.39 -19.21 -0.24
C ILE A 357 -3.36 -19.27 -1.37
N LEU A 358 -3.80 -19.15 -2.64
CA LEU A 358 -2.89 -19.23 -3.77
C LEU A 358 -1.89 -18.07 -3.80
N ALA A 359 -2.33 -16.86 -3.47
CA ALA A 359 -1.44 -15.71 -3.34
C ALA A 359 -0.42 -15.92 -2.21
N SER A 360 -0.84 -16.46 -1.06
CA SER A 360 0.07 -16.78 0.06
C SER A 360 1.17 -17.76 -0.37
N TRP A 361 0.82 -18.86 -1.04
CA TRP A 361 1.80 -19.87 -1.49
C TRP A 361 2.70 -19.36 -2.63
N THR A 362 2.17 -18.49 -3.48
CA THR A 362 2.97 -17.81 -4.52
C THR A 362 4.03 -16.92 -3.89
N ILE A 363 3.67 -16.13 -2.87
CA ILE A 363 4.62 -15.30 -2.12
C ILE A 363 5.66 -16.17 -1.42
N ILE A 364 5.26 -17.29 -0.80
CA ILE A 364 6.19 -18.23 -0.18
C ILE A 364 7.19 -18.78 -1.19
N PHE A 365 6.71 -19.21 -2.35
CA PHE A 365 7.56 -19.73 -3.41
C PHE A 365 8.54 -18.66 -3.90
N LEU A 366 8.07 -17.46 -4.21
CA LEU A 366 8.90 -16.38 -4.73
C LEU A 366 9.89 -15.85 -3.68
N SER A 367 9.46 -15.76 -2.42
CA SER A 367 10.30 -15.41 -1.27
C SER A 367 11.38 -16.47 -1.01
N SER A 368 11.05 -17.76 -1.18
CA SER A 368 12.02 -18.87 -1.10
C SER A 368 13.06 -18.80 -2.21
N LEU A 369 12.62 -18.47 -3.43
CA LEU A 369 13.48 -18.32 -4.60
C LEU A 369 14.44 -17.12 -4.44
N LEU A 370 13.93 -15.97 -4.00
CA LEU A 370 14.77 -14.80 -3.69
C LEU A 370 15.75 -15.10 -2.54
N GLY A 371 15.31 -15.90 -1.55
CA GLY A 371 16.17 -16.36 -0.46
C GLY A 371 17.37 -17.19 -0.90
N LEU A 372 17.40 -17.76 -2.11
CA LEU A 372 18.59 -18.46 -2.62
C LEU A 372 19.82 -17.53 -2.70
N ILE A 373 19.60 -16.23 -2.87
CA ILE A 373 20.67 -15.21 -2.86
C ILE A 373 21.44 -15.27 -1.54
N CYS A 374 20.77 -15.61 -0.43
CA CYS A 374 21.43 -15.73 0.88
C CYS A 374 22.48 -16.85 0.93
N LEU A 375 22.43 -17.86 0.04
CA LEU A 375 23.46 -18.89 -0.09
C LEU A 375 24.79 -18.35 -0.64
N CYS A 376 24.79 -17.15 -1.25
CA CYS A 376 26.00 -16.49 -1.72
C CYS A 376 26.77 -15.77 -0.60
N GLY A 377 26.27 -15.82 0.65
CA GLY A 377 26.92 -15.27 1.83
C GLY A 377 26.26 -14.00 2.37
N THR A 378 26.86 -13.43 3.42
CA THR A 378 26.27 -12.32 4.18
C THR A 378 26.04 -11.06 3.33
N ARG A 379 26.95 -10.75 2.41
CA ARG A 379 26.83 -9.60 1.48
C ARG A 379 25.63 -9.70 0.56
N ALA A 380 25.36 -10.90 0.08
CA ALA A 380 24.22 -11.16 -0.78
C ALA A 380 22.92 -11.07 0.04
N SER A 381 22.93 -11.55 1.29
CA SER A 381 21.77 -11.35 2.18
C SER A 381 21.53 -9.87 2.53
N GLU A 382 22.56 -9.06 2.76
CA GLU A 382 22.43 -7.60 2.97
C GLU A 382 21.80 -6.91 1.75
N ALA A 383 22.12 -7.36 0.53
CA ALA A 383 21.48 -6.87 -0.68
C ALA A 383 19.98 -7.18 -0.76
N LEU A 384 19.54 -8.28 -0.13
CA LEU A 384 18.12 -8.63 -0.02
C LEU A 384 17.37 -7.64 0.88
N PHE A 385 17.92 -7.30 2.05
CA PHE A 385 17.36 -6.25 2.93
C PHE A 385 17.27 -4.91 2.20
N SER A 386 18.31 -4.61 1.42
CA SER A 386 18.40 -3.40 0.64
C SER A 386 17.32 -3.29 -0.43
N LEU A 387 17.05 -4.39 -1.13
CA LEU A 387 15.98 -4.49 -2.11
C LEU A 387 14.59 -4.27 -1.49
N ALA A 388 14.34 -4.83 -0.30
CA ALA A 388 13.07 -4.65 0.41
C ALA A 388 12.82 -3.17 0.75
N ILE A 389 13.81 -2.49 1.34
CA ILE A 389 13.68 -1.06 1.69
C ILE A 389 13.50 -0.21 0.43
N ALA A 390 14.32 -0.44 -0.60
CA ALA A 390 14.24 0.32 -1.85
C ALA A 390 12.88 0.15 -2.54
N GLY A 391 12.34 -1.08 -2.56
CA GLY A 391 11.01 -1.36 -3.09
C GLY A 391 9.89 -0.62 -2.34
N SER A 392 9.94 -0.64 -1.00
CA SER A 392 8.96 0.09 -0.18
C SER A 392 9.06 1.60 -0.43
N PHE A 393 10.27 2.17 -0.47
CA PHE A 393 10.44 3.60 -0.66
C PHE A 393 10.06 4.06 -2.07
N ALA A 394 10.29 3.23 -3.09
CA ALA A 394 9.75 3.47 -4.43
C ALA A 394 8.22 3.50 -4.44
N ALA A 395 7.57 2.56 -3.74
CA ALA A 395 6.12 2.52 -3.61
C ALA A 395 5.52 3.70 -2.83
N TYR A 396 6.22 4.17 -1.79
CA TYR A 396 5.75 5.27 -0.93
C TYR A 396 5.98 6.65 -1.56
N SER A 397 7.09 6.81 -2.27
CA SER A 397 7.49 8.11 -2.85
C SER A 397 6.59 8.54 -4.00
N LEU A 398 6.18 7.64 -4.89
CA LEU A 398 5.36 7.99 -6.05
C LEU A 398 3.98 8.62 -5.71
N PRO A 399 3.17 8.08 -4.79
CA PRO A 399 1.91 8.73 -4.43
C PRO A 399 2.12 10.06 -3.68
N ILE A 400 3.17 10.19 -2.87
CA ILE A 400 3.55 11.46 -2.22
C ILE A 400 3.98 12.50 -3.26
N TYR A 401 4.74 12.08 -4.27
CA TYR A 401 5.14 12.94 -5.38
C TYR A 401 3.94 13.37 -6.21
N ALA A 402 3.05 12.45 -6.60
CA ALA A 402 1.82 12.77 -7.32
C ALA A 402 0.95 13.76 -6.53
N ARG A 403 0.84 13.58 -5.21
CA ARG A 403 0.16 14.50 -4.29
C ARG A 403 0.74 15.92 -4.28
N LEU A 404 2.06 16.06 -4.38
CA LEU A 404 2.73 17.37 -4.46
C LEU A 404 2.59 18.00 -5.84
N ARG A 405 2.62 17.20 -6.90
CA ARG A 405 2.53 17.66 -8.28
C ARG A 405 1.14 18.17 -8.64
N ASN A 406 0.11 17.46 -8.17
CA ASN A 406 -1.30 17.70 -8.50
C ASN A 406 -2.15 17.91 -7.24
N PRO A 407 -1.94 19.01 -6.50
CA PRO A 407 -2.66 19.26 -5.25
C PRO A 407 -4.17 19.43 -5.44
N ASN A 408 -4.62 19.84 -6.63
CA ASN A 408 -6.03 20.08 -6.95
C ASN A 408 -6.84 18.78 -7.09
N LEU A 409 -6.18 17.64 -7.31
CA LEU A 409 -6.85 16.34 -7.41
C LEU A 409 -7.08 15.68 -6.04
N PHE A 410 -6.59 16.30 -4.96
CA PHE A 410 -6.62 15.74 -3.62
C PHE A 410 -7.76 16.34 -2.78
N ASN A 411 -8.62 15.48 -2.27
CA ASN A 411 -9.64 15.83 -1.29
C ASN A 411 -9.15 15.50 0.12
N ARG A 412 -9.44 16.37 1.10
CA ARG A 412 -9.00 16.17 2.48
C ARG A 412 -9.83 15.09 3.17
N GLY A 413 -9.15 14.16 3.85
CA GLY A 413 -9.79 13.24 4.78
C GLY A 413 -9.95 13.82 6.20
N PRO A 414 -10.57 13.06 7.12
CA PRO A 414 -10.72 13.44 8.53
C PRO A 414 -9.39 13.75 9.23
N PHE A 415 -8.32 13.03 8.87
CA PHE A 415 -6.96 13.31 9.29
C PHE A 415 -6.23 14.08 8.18
N HIS A 416 -5.72 15.26 8.51
CA HIS A 416 -4.99 16.11 7.58
C HIS A 416 -3.86 16.87 8.27
N LEU A 417 -2.77 17.13 7.55
CA LEU A 417 -1.62 17.86 8.07
C LEU A 417 -1.77 19.40 7.93
N GLY A 418 -2.86 19.84 7.28
CA GLY A 418 -3.16 21.26 7.09
C GLY A 418 -2.02 21.97 6.36
N VAL A 419 -1.51 23.06 6.94
CA VAL A 419 -0.43 23.86 6.36
C VAL A 419 0.91 23.12 6.28
N LEU A 420 1.11 22.11 7.13
CA LEU A 420 2.36 21.34 7.16
C LEU A 420 2.42 20.25 6.09
N SER A 421 1.29 19.93 5.43
CA SER A 421 1.18 18.89 4.41
C SER A 421 2.30 18.97 3.36
N LYS A 422 2.46 20.13 2.71
CA LYS A 422 3.48 20.32 1.66
C LYS A 422 4.91 20.10 2.17
N SER A 423 5.23 20.60 3.36
CA SER A 423 6.55 20.46 3.98
C SER A 423 6.84 19.01 4.35
N CYS A 424 5.88 18.32 4.97
CA CYS A 424 6.00 16.91 5.32
C CYS A 424 6.21 16.04 4.09
N HIS A 425 5.40 16.20 3.05
CA HIS A 425 5.56 15.45 1.79
C HIS A 425 6.94 15.69 1.15
N THR A 426 7.42 16.94 1.14
CA THR A 426 8.73 17.28 0.55
C THR A 426 9.88 16.66 1.34
N ILE A 427 9.85 16.75 2.68
CA ILE A 427 10.84 16.15 3.57
C ILE A 427 10.84 14.62 3.42
N SER A 428 9.66 14.01 3.32
CA SER A 428 9.52 12.57 3.09
C SER A 428 10.21 12.11 1.81
N LEU A 429 10.00 12.81 0.69
CA LEU A 429 10.65 12.49 -0.58
C LEU A 429 12.17 12.64 -0.50
N LEU A 430 12.66 13.74 0.08
CA LEU A 430 14.10 13.99 0.23
C LEU A 430 14.75 12.93 1.12
N PHE A 431 14.11 12.58 2.22
CA PHE A 431 14.61 11.54 3.13
C PHE A 431 14.66 10.19 2.43
N MET A 432 13.56 9.73 1.83
CA MET A 432 13.52 8.43 1.13
C MET A 432 14.54 8.36 -0.01
N ALA A 433 14.67 9.42 -0.82
CA ALA A 433 15.68 9.49 -1.87
C ALA A 433 17.11 9.41 -1.30
N SER A 434 17.39 10.16 -0.23
CA SER A 434 18.69 10.12 0.44
C SER A 434 19.01 8.75 1.04
N THR A 435 18.02 8.07 1.62
CA THR A 435 18.18 6.73 2.20
C THR A 435 18.45 5.69 1.13
N VAL A 436 17.73 5.72 0.00
CA VAL A 436 18.00 4.83 -1.13
C VAL A 436 19.43 5.01 -1.62
N ILE A 437 19.93 6.26 -1.72
CA ILE A 437 21.32 6.52 -2.09
C ILE A 437 22.30 5.94 -1.06
N ILE A 438 22.07 6.15 0.24
CA ILE A 438 22.91 5.60 1.33
C ILE A 438 22.96 4.06 1.25
N LEU A 439 21.83 3.44 0.91
CA LEU A 439 21.70 1.98 0.75
C LEU A 439 22.59 1.38 -0.33
N LEU A 440 22.99 2.18 -1.32
CA LEU A 440 23.87 1.74 -2.40
C LEU A 440 25.36 1.80 -2.04
N PHE A 441 25.72 2.43 -0.92
CA PHE A 441 27.13 2.50 -0.50
C PHE A 441 27.63 1.13 -0.03
N PRO A 442 28.86 0.73 -0.38
CA PRO A 442 29.50 -0.45 0.20
C PRO A 442 29.82 -0.24 1.68
N GLU A 443 30.05 -1.31 2.45
CA GLU A 443 30.37 -1.20 3.89
C GLU A 443 31.63 -0.37 4.15
N ARG A 444 32.61 -0.43 3.23
CA ARG A 444 33.87 0.30 3.30
C ARG A 444 34.18 1.01 1.98
N PRO A 445 34.90 2.15 2.02
CA PRO A 445 35.37 2.79 0.80
C PRO A 445 36.36 1.86 0.08
N HIS A 446 36.36 1.91 -1.26
CA HIS A 446 37.18 1.08 -2.13
C HIS A 446 36.97 -0.44 -1.94
N PRO A 447 35.76 -0.96 -2.20
CA PRO A 447 35.51 -2.39 -2.08
C PRO A 447 36.27 -3.17 -3.16
N ASN A 448 36.87 -4.29 -2.77
CA ASN A 448 37.24 -5.33 -3.73
C ASN A 448 35.99 -6.06 -4.23
N TRP A 449 36.11 -6.88 -5.29
CA TRP A 449 34.98 -7.65 -5.85
C TRP A 449 34.20 -8.46 -4.80
N SER A 450 34.90 -9.04 -3.82
CA SER A 450 34.28 -9.80 -2.72
C SER A 450 33.62 -8.92 -1.64
N GLN A 451 33.89 -7.62 -1.62
CA GLN A 451 33.43 -6.65 -0.62
C GLN A 451 32.42 -5.64 -1.19
N MET A 452 32.07 -5.77 -2.47
CA MET A 452 31.14 -4.86 -3.13
C MET A 452 29.72 -5.03 -2.59
N ASN A 453 29.00 -3.93 -2.45
CA ASN A 453 27.57 -3.97 -2.17
C ASN A 453 26.82 -4.23 -3.49
N TYR A 454 26.27 -5.44 -3.62
CA TYR A 454 25.55 -5.89 -4.81
C TYR A 454 24.11 -5.35 -4.88
N SER A 455 23.65 -4.57 -3.90
CA SER A 455 22.29 -4.00 -3.87
C SER A 455 21.99 -3.16 -5.10
N SER A 456 22.94 -2.35 -5.58
CA SER A 456 22.77 -1.53 -6.77
C SER A 456 22.45 -2.37 -8.01
N ILE A 457 23.22 -3.44 -8.23
CA ILE A 457 23.02 -4.37 -9.34
C ILE A 457 21.66 -5.07 -9.21
N VAL A 458 21.32 -5.54 -8.02
CA VAL A 458 20.04 -6.24 -7.77
C VAL A 458 18.85 -5.29 -8.00
N ILE A 459 18.90 -4.07 -7.46
CA ILE A 459 17.84 -3.07 -7.62
C ILE A 459 17.68 -2.67 -9.10
N ILE A 460 18.79 -2.40 -9.80
CA ILE A 460 18.75 -2.07 -11.25
C ILE A 460 18.21 -3.26 -12.05
N PHE A 461 18.67 -4.47 -11.77
CA PHE A 461 18.20 -5.68 -12.45
C PHE A 461 16.69 -5.86 -12.30
N VAL A 462 16.17 -5.71 -11.07
CA VAL A 462 14.73 -5.83 -10.84
C VAL A 462 13.94 -4.68 -11.47
N ALA A 463 14.47 -3.45 -11.46
CA ALA A 463 13.87 -2.32 -12.15
C ALA A 463 13.81 -2.53 -13.67
N VAL A 464 14.89 -3.04 -14.27
CA VAL A 464 14.94 -3.40 -15.70
C VAL A 464 13.97 -4.52 -16.03
N LEU A 465 13.86 -5.54 -15.18
CA LEU A 465 12.84 -6.60 -15.36
C LEU A 465 11.42 -6.04 -15.30
N GLY A 466 11.14 -5.09 -14.39
CA GLY A 466 9.85 -4.41 -14.31
C GLY A 466 9.54 -3.58 -15.56
N LEU A 467 10.51 -2.82 -16.06
CA LEU A 467 10.39 -2.05 -17.30
C LEU A 467 10.24 -2.95 -18.53
N PHE A 468 11.00 -4.04 -18.58
CA PHE A 468 10.89 -5.04 -19.62
C PHE A 468 9.49 -5.66 -19.61
N TYR A 469 8.98 -6.05 -18.44
CA TYR A 469 7.63 -6.59 -18.30
C TYR A 469 6.55 -5.56 -18.69
N TRP A 470 6.77 -4.27 -18.46
CA TRP A 470 5.87 -3.22 -18.91
C TRP A 470 5.86 -3.03 -20.44
N PHE A 471 7.04 -2.99 -21.05
CA PHE A 471 7.24 -2.69 -22.48
C PHE A 471 7.32 -3.93 -23.38
N PHE A 472 7.20 -5.14 -22.83
CA PHE A 472 7.38 -6.37 -23.61
C PHE A 472 6.41 -6.40 -24.81
N PRO A 473 6.90 -6.60 -26.05
CA PRO A 473 6.03 -6.59 -27.23
C PRO A 473 4.95 -7.68 -27.16
N GLY A 474 3.70 -7.33 -27.46
CA GLY A 474 2.56 -8.26 -27.51
C GLY A 474 1.99 -8.72 -26.16
N TYR A 475 2.81 -8.84 -25.11
CA TYR A 475 2.36 -9.31 -23.78
C TYR A 475 2.64 -8.33 -22.63
N GLY A 476 3.27 -7.19 -22.92
CA GLY A 476 3.68 -6.21 -21.94
C GLY A 476 2.51 -5.56 -21.23
N ALA A 477 2.71 -5.24 -19.94
CA ALA A 477 1.66 -4.67 -19.09
C ALA A 477 1.06 -3.37 -19.62
N ARG A 478 1.78 -2.63 -20.47
CA ARG A 478 1.25 -1.44 -21.16
C ARG A 478 -0.04 -1.71 -21.95
N ILE A 479 -0.20 -2.92 -22.48
CA ILE A 479 -1.31 -3.26 -23.39
C ILE A 479 -2.58 -3.58 -22.59
N TRP A 480 -2.45 -4.34 -21.50
CA TRP A 480 -3.60 -4.89 -20.77
C TRP A 480 -3.87 -4.21 -19.42
N TYR A 481 -2.91 -3.49 -18.84
CA TYR A 481 -3.11 -2.82 -17.55
C TYR A 481 -3.83 -1.48 -17.73
N THR A 482 -5.08 -1.43 -17.28
CA THR A 482 -5.93 -0.24 -17.36
C THR A 482 -5.88 0.63 -16.11
N GLY A 483 -5.20 0.18 -15.06
CA GLY A 483 -5.24 0.79 -13.73
C GLY A 483 -6.16 0.04 -12.76
N PRO A 484 -6.37 0.59 -11.55
CA PRO A 484 -7.33 0.06 -10.60
C PRO A 484 -8.73 -0.01 -11.20
N LYS A 485 -9.44 -1.13 -11.05
CA LYS A 485 -10.78 -1.32 -11.63
C LYS A 485 -11.86 -1.02 -10.58
N PRO A 486 -12.80 -0.09 -10.85
CA PRO A 486 -13.92 0.17 -9.95
C PRO A 486 -14.84 -1.06 -9.92
N THR A 487 -15.08 -1.65 -8.73
CA THR A 487 -15.98 -2.80 -8.59
C THR A 487 -17.47 -2.42 -8.74
N ALA A 488 -17.80 -1.13 -8.68
CA ALA A 488 -19.19 -0.67 -8.78
C ALA A 488 -19.74 -0.74 -10.22
N GLU A 489 -18.91 -0.45 -11.23
CA GLU A 489 -19.30 -0.52 -12.65
C GLU A 489 -19.60 -1.98 -13.08
N GLU A 490 -18.85 -2.97 -12.54
CA GLU A 490 -19.11 -4.40 -12.78
C GLU A 490 -20.49 -4.84 -12.26
N LEU A 491 -21.03 -4.20 -11.23
CA LEU A 491 -22.38 -4.48 -10.75
C LEU A 491 -23.46 -3.78 -11.56
N GLU A 492 -23.24 -2.59 -12.06
CA GLU A 492 -24.20 -1.99 -12.99
C GLU A 492 -24.30 -2.83 -14.27
N GLU A 493 -23.17 -3.36 -14.74
CA GLU A 493 -23.13 -4.31 -15.86
C GLU A 493 -23.75 -5.67 -15.50
N GLU A 494 -23.40 -6.29 -14.36
CA GLU A 494 -24.03 -7.55 -13.91
C GLU A 494 -25.52 -7.37 -13.61
N GLU A 495 -25.94 -6.29 -12.93
CA GLU A 495 -27.35 -6.01 -12.62
C GLU A 495 -28.13 -5.68 -13.89
N GLN A 496 -27.52 -5.02 -14.88
CA GLN A 496 -28.11 -4.89 -16.22
C GLN A 496 -28.20 -6.23 -16.93
N GLU A 497 -27.17 -7.09 -16.89
CA GLU A 497 -27.24 -8.45 -17.44
C GLU A 497 -28.32 -9.29 -16.74
N TRP A 498 -28.45 -9.20 -15.41
CA TRP A 498 -29.49 -9.87 -14.63
C TRP A 498 -30.89 -9.30 -14.90
N LYS A 499 -31.03 -7.99 -15.15
CA LYS A 499 -32.31 -7.39 -15.58
C LYS A 499 -32.67 -7.83 -17.00
N VAL A 500 -31.68 -7.96 -17.88
CA VAL A 500 -31.87 -8.46 -19.25
C VAL A 500 -32.21 -9.95 -19.23
N LEU A 501 -31.51 -10.77 -18.44
CA LEU A 501 -31.77 -12.22 -18.29
C LEU A 501 -33.04 -12.52 -17.48
N GLY A 502 -33.34 -11.71 -16.47
CA GLY A 502 -34.58 -11.78 -15.69
C GLY A 502 -35.80 -11.35 -16.51
N GLY A 503 -35.63 -10.47 -17.50
CA GLY A 503 -36.65 -10.16 -18.52
C GLY A 503 -36.92 -11.30 -19.51
N PHE A 504 -36.13 -12.38 -19.50
CA PHE A 504 -36.36 -13.60 -20.28
C PHE A 504 -36.94 -14.75 -19.45
N LEU A 505 -37.08 -14.60 -18.13
CA LEU A 505 -37.62 -15.60 -17.22
C LEU A 505 -38.77 -15.01 -16.42
N ASP A 506 -39.88 -14.71 -17.10
CA ASP A 506 -41.19 -14.73 -16.46
C ASP A 506 -41.65 -16.19 -16.44
N GLU A 507 -41.41 -16.88 -15.33
CA GLU A 507 -42.32 -17.83 -14.66
C GLU A 507 -41.59 -18.43 -13.44
N ASP A 508 -42.31 -18.46 -12.31
CA ASP A 508 -41.98 -19.06 -11.01
C ASP A 508 -41.26 -18.17 -9.96
N GLU A 509 -42.07 -17.38 -9.26
CA GLU A 509 -41.78 -16.82 -7.93
C GLU A 509 -41.65 -17.96 -6.89
N ASP A 510 -40.44 -18.46 -6.61
CA ASP A 510 -40.18 -19.06 -5.27
C ASP A 510 -38.70 -19.21 -4.87
N ASP A 511 -37.71 -19.01 -5.75
CA ASP A 511 -36.28 -19.27 -5.43
C ASP A 511 -35.35 -18.04 -5.55
N ARG A 512 -35.72 -16.89 -4.95
CA ARG A 512 -34.77 -15.76 -4.78
C ARG A 512 -34.00 -15.85 -3.45
N PRO A 513 -32.65 -15.84 -3.44
CA PRO A 513 -31.91 -15.56 -2.22
C PRO A 513 -32.14 -14.10 -1.81
N GLN A 514 -32.60 -13.89 -0.57
CA GLN A 514 -32.92 -12.56 -0.02
C GLN A 514 -31.71 -11.62 -0.11
N MET A 515 -31.72 -10.73 -1.10
CA MET A 515 -30.87 -9.55 -1.18
C MET A 515 -31.75 -8.36 -0.80
N SER A 516 -31.42 -7.68 0.29
CA SER A 516 -32.19 -6.55 0.83
C SER A 516 -32.17 -5.38 -0.14
N VAL A 517 -33.25 -5.22 -0.89
CA VAL A 517 -33.50 -4.08 -1.79
C VAL A 517 -33.74 -2.82 -0.95
N ILE A 518 -32.90 -1.81 -1.15
CA ILE A 518 -33.13 -0.46 -0.64
C ILE A 518 -34.13 0.20 -1.59
N ASN A 519 -35.27 0.63 -1.04
CA ASN A 519 -36.42 1.15 -1.79
C ASN A 519 -36.08 2.39 -2.64
N GLU A 520 -36.30 2.26 -3.94
CA GLU A 520 -36.36 3.32 -4.94
C GLU A 520 -37.82 3.76 -5.12
N LYS A 521 -38.36 4.50 -4.14
CA LYS A 521 -39.65 5.22 -4.24
C LYS A 521 -39.58 6.50 -3.42
N ALA A 522 -38.77 7.44 -3.88
CA ALA A 522 -38.74 8.79 -3.32
C ALA A 522 -38.37 9.86 -4.36
N PHE A 523 -38.76 9.67 -5.62
CA PHE A 523 -38.73 10.76 -6.62
C PHE A 523 -39.82 10.48 -7.66
N HIS A 524 -41.04 10.94 -7.36
CA HIS A 524 -41.95 11.62 -8.28
C HIS A 524 -43.36 11.73 -7.68
N ASN A 525 -43.90 12.95 -7.72
CA ASN A 525 -45.27 13.39 -7.44
C ASN A 525 -45.76 13.33 -5.98
N GLU A 526 -46.01 14.50 -5.37
CA GLU A 526 -47.29 15.22 -5.48
C GLU A 526 -47.12 16.62 -4.88
N GLY A 527 -47.74 17.61 -5.54
CA GLY A 527 -47.91 18.96 -5.02
C GLY A 527 -49.35 19.20 -4.57
N ALA A 528 -49.48 20.18 -3.69
CA ALA A 528 -50.67 20.96 -3.33
C ALA A 528 -51.81 20.30 -2.53
N ASP A 529 -52.30 21.11 -1.58
CA ASP A 529 -53.54 21.05 -0.80
C ASP A 529 -53.66 20.04 0.36
N GLU A 530 -53.49 20.53 1.61
CA GLU A 530 -54.58 20.58 2.59
C GLU A 530 -54.18 21.30 3.89
N ILE A 531 -55.09 22.18 4.34
CA ILE A 531 -55.16 22.81 5.66
C ILE A 531 -55.87 21.80 6.59
N VAL A 532 -55.45 21.65 7.86
CA VAL A 532 -56.29 21.61 9.08
C VAL A 532 -55.48 21.09 10.31
N ASP A 533 -55.31 22.02 11.24
CA ASP A 533 -55.46 21.97 12.71
C ASP A 533 -55.55 20.60 13.43
N LEU A 534 -54.66 20.35 14.39
CA LEU A 534 -54.94 19.49 15.55
C LEU A 534 -54.22 20.01 16.81
N SER A 535 -54.91 20.93 17.47
CA SER A 535 -54.84 21.14 18.92
C SER A 535 -55.43 19.94 19.66
N SER A 536 -54.63 19.22 20.44
CA SER A 536 -55.03 18.56 21.70
C SER A 536 -53.91 17.65 22.22
N LEU A 537 -53.35 18.00 23.38
CA LEU A 537 -53.19 17.11 24.55
C LEU A 537 -52.30 17.81 25.59
N SER A 538 -52.98 18.38 26.59
CA SER A 538 -52.41 18.76 27.87
C SER A 538 -52.67 17.63 28.89
N SER A 539 -51.67 17.26 29.66
CA SER A 539 -51.76 17.03 31.12
C SER A 539 -50.41 16.58 31.70
N SER A 540 -49.89 17.42 32.59
CA SER A 540 -48.72 17.28 33.48
C SER A 540 -49.07 16.44 34.75
N PRO A 541 -48.25 16.32 35.84
CA PRO A 541 -46.97 16.98 36.17
C PRO A 541 -45.87 16.13 36.91
N SER A 542 -44.72 16.79 37.09
CA SER A 542 -43.53 16.52 37.95
C SER A 542 -43.78 16.69 39.48
N PRO A 543 -42.77 16.54 40.39
CA PRO A 543 -41.94 17.70 40.82
C PRO A 543 -40.48 17.39 41.26
N GLY A 544 -39.50 18.26 41.00
CA GLY A 544 -38.93 19.27 41.93
C GLY A 544 -37.39 19.30 41.76
N SER A 545 -36.59 20.38 41.88
CA SER A 545 -36.75 21.73 42.43
C SER A 545 -35.50 22.60 42.09
N LEU A 546 -35.71 23.93 41.86
CA LEU A 546 -34.84 25.13 42.14
C LEU A 546 -33.44 25.23 41.45
N ASP A 547 -32.93 26.34 40.88
CA ASP A 547 -33.07 27.78 41.22
C ASP A 547 -32.73 28.75 40.04
N SER A 548 -33.40 29.91 40.09
CA SER A 548 -33.09 31.30 39.64
C SER A 548 -32.49 31.67 38.25
N THR A 549 -33.21 32.54 37.53
CA THR A 549 -32.89 33.40 36.36
C THR A 549 -32.20 34.75 36.76
N PRO A 550 -32.05 35.80 35.90
CA PRO A 550 -31.75 35.96 34.46
C PRO A 550 -30.63 37.01 34.18
N CYS A 551 -30.19 37.21 32.92
CA CYS A 551 -29.87 38.55 32.37
C CYS A 551 -29.56 38.57 30.85
N ARG A 552 -30.27 39.44 30.12
CA ARG A 552 -30.03 39.99 28.76
C ARG A 552 -30.69 41.39 28.75
N PRO A 553 -30.47 42.29 27.77
CA PRO A 553 -29.31 42.61 26.90
C PRO A 553 -29.00 44.15 27.01
N PRO A 554 -28.30 44.86 26.08
CA PRO A 554 -28.79 45.19 24.72
C PRO A 554 -27.72 45.32 23.61
N SER A 555 -28.16 45.25 22.34
CA SER A 555 -27.49 45.77 21.14
C SER A 555 -28.02 47.18 20.81
N PRO A 556 -27.28 48.05 20.08
CA PRO A 556 -27.66 48.30 18.67
C PRO A 556 -26.50 48.75 17.74
N GLY A 557 -26.70 48.67 16.41
CA GLY A 557 -25.91 49.44 15.44
C GLY A 557 -25.82 48.88 14.01
N LEU A 558 -26.78 49.25 13.16
CA LEU A 558 -26.91 48.95 11.72
C LEU A 558 -25.86 49.63 10.81
N ARG A 559 -25.57 49.02 9.65
CA ARG A 559 -25.50 49.69 8.33
C ARG A 559 -25.66 48.69 7.15
N ASN A 560 -26.55 49.08 6.22
CA ASN A 560 -26.91 48.50 4.90
C ASN A 560 -25.69 48.52 3.93
N GLU A 561 -25.58 47.89 2.74
CA GLU A 561 -26.40 47.37 1.62
C GLU A 561 -25.56 46.20 0.99
N ALA A 562 -26.00 45.25 0.16
CA ALA A 562 -26.84 45.28 -1.02
C ALA A 562 -27.27 43.85 -1.43
N ASN A 563 -28.45 43.76 -2.05
CA ASN A 563 -29.03 42.56 -2.66
C ASN A 563 -28.23 42.10 -3.90
N VAL A 564 -27.94 40.79 -3.99
CA VAL A 564 -27.64 40.07 -5.24
C VAL A 564 -28.47 38.78 -5.22
N PRO A 565 -29.23 38.45 -6.29
CA PRO A 565 -30.14 37.30 -6.27
C PRO A 565 -29.37 35.98 -6.46
N TRP A 566 -29.52 35.06 -5.50
CA TRP A 566 -28.91 33.73 -5.47
C TRP A 566 -29.71 32.67 -6.26
N ALA A 567 -30.21 33.02 -7.45
CA ALA A 567 -31.05 32.10 -8.24
C ALA A 567 -30.36 31.54 -9.50
N ASP A 568 -29.33 32.20 -10.05
CA ASP A 568 -28.75 31.81 -11.36
C ASP A 568 -27.44 30.99 -11.26
N THR A 569 -26.85 30.81 -10.07
CA THR A 569 -25.56 30.10 -9.93
C THR A 569 -25.69 28.58 -9.81
N SER A 570 -26.87 28.03 -9.52
CA SER A 570 -27.06 26.57 -9.46
C SER A 570 -27.24 25.94 -10.83
N GLU A 571 -27.93 26.61 -11.76
CA GLU A 571 -28.12 26.12 -13.13
C GLU A 571 -26.81 26.13 -13.95
N LEU A 572 -25.96 27.15 -13.75
CA LEU A 572 -24.64 27.22 -14.40
C LEU A 572 -23.68 26.11 -13.91
N ILE A 573 -23.77 25.70 -12.65
CA ILE A 573 -22.95 24.61 -12.11
C ILE A 573 -23.46 23.25 -12.57
N GLU A 574 -24.78 23.07 -12.71
CA GLU A 574 -25.35 21.83 -13.29
C GLU A 574 -25.05 21.70 -14.78
N GLU A 575 -25.15 22.78 -15.58
CA GLU A 575 -24.78 22.76 -17.00
C GLU A 575 -23.30 22.45 -17.23
N ASP A 576 -22.40 23.03 -16.44
CA ASP A 576 -20.96 22.78 -16.58
C ASP A 576 -20.59 21.34 -16.16
N VAL A 577 -21.26 20.79 -15.14
CA VAL A 577 -21.08 19.38 -14.75
C VAL A 577 -21.63 18.43 -15.81
N LEU A 578 -22.78 18.74 -16.42
CA LEU A 578 -23.34 17.99 -17.55
C LEU A 578 -22.45 18.05 -18.79
N ARG A 579 -21.89 19.22 -19.15
CA ARG A 579 -20.95 19.36 -20.28
C ARG A 579 -19.64 18.60 -20.06
N ILE A 580 -19.14 18.56 -18.82
CA ILE A 580 -17.96 17.74 -18.46
C ILE A 580 -18.29 16.24 -18.50
N TYR A 581 -19.51 15.85 -18.13
CA TYR A 581 -19.97 14.46 -18.17
C TYR A 581 -20.18 13.98 -19.62
N GLU A 582 -20.80 14.79 -20.48
CA GLU A 582 -21.03 14.48 -21.89
C GLU A 582 -19.74 14.45 -22.71
N SER A 583 -18.83 15.41 -22.51
CA SER A 583 -17.51 15.39 -23.19
C SER A 583 -16.68 14.16 -22.84
N ARG A 584 -16.79 13.65 -21.60
CA ARG A 584 -16.14 12.39 -21.16
C ARG A 584 -16.77 11.15 -21.79
N ASN A 585 -18.09 11.13 -21.98
CA ASN A 585 -18.77 10.01 -22.64
C ASN A 585 -18.50 9.97 -24.14
N VAL A 586 -18.41 11.12 -24.80
CA VAL A 586 -18.03 11.22 -26.23
C VAL A 586 -16.58 10.74 -26.44
N SER A 587 -15.65 11.12 -25.56
CA SER A 587 -14.26 10.69 -25.65
C SER A 587 -14.10 9.18 -25.36
N ARG A 588 -14.90 8.61 -24.43
CA ARG A 588 -15.00 7.15 -24.20
C ARG A 588 -15.60 6.41 -25.39
N ALA A 589 -16.61 6.98 -26.05
CA ALA A 589 -17.23 6.39 -27.24
C ALA A 589 -16.25 6.37 -28.43
N MET A 590 -15.47 7.44 -28.62
CA MET A 590 -14.41 7.49 -29.64
C MET A 590 -13.31 6.46 -29.37
N SER A 591 -12.88 6.29 -28.11
CA SER A 591 -11.90 5.26 -27.75
C SER A 591 -12.42 3.83 -27.93
N LYS A 592 -13.72 3.57 -27.66
CA LYS A 592 -14.35 2.27 -27.94
C LYS A 592 -14.51 2.04 -29.45
N ALA A 593 -14.81 3.08 -30.24
CA ALA A 593 -14.92 2.97 -31.70
C ALA A 593 -13.57 2.68 -32.37
N GLU A 594 -12.47 3.27 -31.88
CA GLU A 594 -11.09 2.99 -32.35
C GLU A 594 -10.71 1.53 -32.11
N VAL A 595 -11.05 0.98 -30.94
CA VAL A 595 -10.78 -0.43 -30.59
C VAL A 595 -11.62 -1.41 -31.42
N ILE A 596 -12.87 -1.08 -31.74
CA ILE A 596 -13.75 -1.92 -32.58
C ILE A 596 -13.29 -1.91 -34.04
N ASN A 597 -12.78 -0.77 -34.54
CA ASN A 597 -12.26 -0.68 -35.90
C ASN A 597 -11.02 -1.57 -36.09
N ASP A 598 -10.10 -1.57 -35.11
CA ASP A 598 -8.91 -2.42 -35.11
C ASP A 598 -9.26 -3.92 -35.04
N THR A 599 -10.31 -4.31 -34.32
CA THR A 599 -10.73 -5.73 -34.23
C THR A 599 -11.47 -6.24 -35.47
N SER A 600 -12.00 -5.34 -36.31
CA SER A 600 -12.72 -5.72 -37.54
C SER A 600 -11.81 -5.93 -38.75
N MET A 601 -10.57 -5.44 -38.71
CA MET A 601 -9.60 -5.60 -39.81
C MET A 601 -8.79 -6.91 -39.76
N ASP A 602 -8.81 -7.66 -38.67
CA ASP A 602 -8.01 -8.89 -38.51
C ASP A 602 -8.67 -10.16 -39.10
N ASN A 603 -9.86 -10.08 -39.72
CA ASN A 603 -10.60 -11.23 -40.27
C ASN A 603 -10.87 -11.15 -41.78
N ILE A 604 -9.90 -10.70 -42.57
CA ILE A 604 -9.92 -10.88 -44.03
C ILE A 604 -8.67 -11.65 -44.45
N GLU A 605 -8.82 -12.98 -44.60
CA GLU A 605 -7.86 -13.80 -45.35
C GLU A 605 -7.87 -13.34 -46.81
N VAL A 606 -6.82 -12.64 -47.24
CA VAL A 606 -6.53 -12.44 -48.67
C VAL A 606 -5.30 -13.27 -49.00
N SER A 607 -5.56 -14.40 -49.65
CA SER A 607 -4.61 -15.06 -50.55
C SER A 607 -4.27 -14.11 -51.68
N GLU A 608 -2.99 -13.77 -51.90
CA GLU A 608 -2.40 -13.85 -53.25
C GLU A 608 -0.88 -13.62 -53.33
N GLN A 609 -0.35 -14.18 -54.41
CA GLN A 609 1.03 -14.23 -54.87
C GLN A 609 1.59 -12.85 -55.27
N ASP A 610 2.87 -12.67 -54.97
CA ASP A 610 3.98 -11.95 -55.66
C ASP A 610 3.77 -10.84 -56.73
N PRO A 611 4.77 -9.94 -56.88
CA PRO A 611 4.60 -8.49 -56.95
C PRO A 611 4.92 -7.89 -58.33
N LEU A 612 4.67 -6.59 -58.56
CA LEU A 612 5.49 -5.70 -59.44
C LEU A 612 5.00 -4.23 -59.51
N SER A 613 5.92 -3.29 -59.17
CA SER A 613 6.03 -1.86 -59.59
C SER A 613 4.87 -0.90 -59.25
N GLY A 614 5.01 0.39 -58.90
CA GLY A 614 6.10 1.34 -58.84
C GLY A 614 5.50 2.77 -59.00
N LYS A 615 5.91 3.72 -58.13
CA LYS A 615 5.78 5.20 -58.19
C LYS A 615 4.45 5.89 -57.75
N GLY A 616 4.60 6.80 -56.77
CA GLY A 616 4.34 8.25 -56.96
C GLY A 616 3.02 8.87 -56.45
N THR A 617 3.05 9.39 -55.22
CA THR A 617 2.39 10.62 -54.68
C THR A 617 1.29 11.37 -55.48
N SER A 618 0.10 11.56 -54.89
CA SER A 618 -0.57 12.87 -54.61
C SER A 618 -2.03 12.72 -54.15
N PHE A 619 -2.45 13.55 -53.18
CA PHE A 619 -3.84 13.71 -52.70
C PHE A 619 -4.82 14.15 -53.80
N VAL A 620 -6.08 13.65 -53.75
CA VAL A 620 -7.37 14.39 -53.77
C VAL A 620 -8.53 13.40 -54.00
N SER A 621 -9.64 13.71 -53.31
CA SER A 621 -10.98 13.10 -53.31
C SER A 621 -11.57 12.73 -54.67
N GLU A 622 -12.15 11.53 -54.76
CA GLU A 622 -13.42 11.17 -55.42
C GLU A 622 -13.45 9.65 -55.65
N GLY A 623 -14.54 8.98 -55.26
CA GLY A 623 -14.79 7.59 -55.67
C GLY A 623 -15.05 6.60 -54.53
N LEU A 624 -16.11 6.82 -53.76
CA LEU A 624 -16.85 5.75 -53.07
C LEU A 624 -18.35 5.97 -53.31
N GLY A 625 -18.69 6.09 -54.59
CA GLY A 625 -20.04 5.86 -55.10
C GLY A 625 -20.12 4.42 -55.63
N GLU A 626 -21.21 3.75 -55.28
CA GLU A 626 -21.66 2.48 -55.86
C GLU A 626 -20.72 1.27 -55.73
N LYS A 627 -20.91 0.52 -54.64
CA LYS A 627 -21.14 -0.95 -54.64
C LYS A 627 -20.96 -1.51 -53.23
N THR A 628 -22.07 -1.68 -52.52
CA THR A 628 -22.40 -2.84 -51.66
C THR A 628 -23.70 -2.51 -50.91
N GLU A 629 -24.84 -2.67 -51.58
CA GLU A 629 -26.17 -2.71 -50.94
C GLU A 629 -26.87 -4.07 -51.14
N GLU A 630 -26.16 -5.08 -51.62
CA GLU A 630 -26.70 -6.44 -51.70
C GLU A 630 -26.22 -7.25 -50.50
N GLY A 631 -26.99 -7.20 -49.41
CA GLY A 631 -26.80 -8.10 -48.27
C GLY A 631 -27.13 -7.54 -46.88
N LEU A 632 -27.57 -6.29 -46.74
CA LEU A 632 -27.94 -5.75 -45.43
C LEU A 632 -29.42 -5.95 -45.11
N THR A 633 -29.70 -6.41 -43.89
CA THR A 633 -31.06 -6.48 -43.36
C THR A 633 -31.64 -5.05 -43.19
N PRO A 634 -32.97 -4.86 -43.31
CA PRO A 634 -33.61 -3.53 -43.26
C PRO A 634 -33.27 -2.73 -41.98
N LYS A 635 -33.01 -3.42 -40.87
CA LYS A 635 -32.60 -2.81 -39.59
C LYS A 635 -31.18 -2.24 -39.64
N ALA A 636 -30.26 -2.88 -40.37
CA ALA A 636 -28.89 -2.41 -40.51
C ALA A 636 -28.82 -1.18 -41.43
N SER A 637 -29.65 -1.13 -42.47
CA SER A 637 -29.78 0.05 -43.34
C SER A 637 -30.35 1.26 -42.59
N GLN A 638 -31.33 1.05 -41.68
CA GLN A 638 -31.86 2.12 -40.82
C GLN A 638 -30.83 2.61 -39.78
N ALA A 639 -30.03 1.72 -39.21
CA ALA A 639 -28.97 2.09 -38.26
C ALA A 639 -27.87 2.94 -38.93
N ILE A 640 -27.48 2.59 -40.16
CA ILE A 640 -26.50 3.36 -40.94
C ILE A 640 -27.04 4.74 -41.32
N TRP A 641 -28.33 4.83 -41.67
CA TRP A 641 -28.99 6.11 -41.94
C TRP A 641 -29.08 7.00 -40.70
N GLY A 642 -29.44 6.41 -39.55
CA GLY A 642 -29.46 7.11 -38.26
C GLY A 642 -28.06 7.60 -37.85
N TRP A 643 -27.02 6.80 -38.11
CA TRP A 643 -25.64 7.17 -37.80
C TRP A 643 -25.14 8.31 -38.71
N ARG A 644 -25.43 8.26 -40.02
CA ARG A 644 -25.09 9.37 -40.95
C ARG A 644 -25.82 10.67 -40.61
N SER A 645 -27.09 10.59 -40.23
CA SER A 645 -27.87 11.73 -39.75
C SER A 645 -27.29 12.34 -38.48
N LEU A 646 -26.79 11.51 -37.56
CA LEU A 646 -26.16 11.96 -36.33
C LEU A 646 -24.80 12.62 -36.60
N GLN A 647 -24.01 12.06 -37.53
CA GLN A 647 -22.72 12.59 -37.95
C GLN A 647 -22.88 13.99 -38.58
N GLU A 648 -23.83 14.15 -39.52
CA GLU A 648 -24.13 15.47 -40.13
C GLU A 648 -24.64 16.49 -39.10
N SER A 649 -25.39 16.05 -38.08
CA SER A 649 -25.83 16.94 -37.00
C SER A 649 -24.69 17.36 -36.07
N ILE A 650 -23.68 16.52 -35.90
CA ILE A 650 -22.50 16.82 -35.09
C ILE A 650 -21.56 17.76 -35.85
N ASP A 651 -21.32 17.50 -37.15
CA ASP A 651 -20.46 18.33 -37.98
C ASP A 651 -21.05 19.75 -38.16
N ASN A 652 -22.36 19.88 -38.32
CA ASN A 652 -23.03 21.19 -38.38
C ASN A 652 -22.97 21.95 -37.05
N ARG A 653 -23.01 21.27 -35.90
CA ARG A 653 -22.85 21.91 -34.57
C ARG A 653 -21.40 22.29 -34.28
N TYR A 654 -20.44 21.52 -34.80
CA TYR A 654 -19.02 21.85 -34.70
C TYR A 654 -18.70 23.15 -35.46
N TRP A 655 -19.32 23.34 -36.63
CA TRP A 655 -19.13 24.55 -37.44
C TRP A 655 -19.77 25.81 -36.84
N GLU A 656 -20.89 25.68 -36.12
CA GLU A 656 -21.51 26.77 -35.38
C GLU A 656 -20.67 27.18 -34.15
N LEU A 657 -20.00 26.22 -33.49
CA LEU A 657 -19.11 26.46 -32.34
C LEU A 657 -17.75 27.06 -32.73
N GLU A 658 -17.29 26.87 -33.96
CA GLU A 658 -16.06 27.50 -34.46
C GLU A 658 -16.29 28.95 -34.92
N LYS A 659 -17.56 29.36 -35.07
CA LYS A 659 -17.99 30.74 -35.39
C LYS A 659 -18.28 31.62 -34.17
N LEU A 660 -18.50 31.02 -32.99
CA LEU A 660 -18.69 31.69 -31.69
C LEU A 660 -17.33 31.82 -30.98
#